data_AF-A0A8H6JCT8-F1
#
_entry.id   AF-A0A8H6JCT8-F1
#
_cell.length_a   1.000
_cell.length_b   1.000
_cell.length_c   1.000
_cell.angle_alpha   90.00
_cell.angle_beta   90.00
_cell.angle_gamma   90.00
#
_symmetry.space_group_name_H-M   'P 1'
#
loop_
_entity.id
_entity.type
_entity.pdbx_description
1 polymer ?
#
loop_
_entity_poly.entity_id
_entity_poly.type
_entity_poly.pdbx_seq_one_letter_code
_entity_poly.pdbx_strand_id
1 'polypeptide(L)'
;MAGEADPRDLWGEALGQLSEEDRRVIEESQLSESRLETLNHICRAAEQERQRCIEKGWSVYATTSGKKIKLRHVLEKISAWVSELINVVNVAVAFDASGNAAAPWGVAATSNIAVFTDLGDGIELITRLITRYAIIERLYLHDDIETTPHLIKHITEIYVSVLCYLSAAKKYFESGTIKKVGHGIRDFLTKEYKSLQEAISEVEVEKWLRAANRLHKDAAERHRVLKETLERLDQPIMRMAVQLSAIQDQLGYEKRIKVLRWMSETPYGPQFEGNPKSLAEDSGQWFLKSREYSDWSSSNESCVLWLSGPWGSGKTTLVSLVLRRLQQHSLDVGNAFPVAFFYCSRDTANPERADPDKILGALLKQLSGIKPTETIIEPVAIEYSQRVAVADEHGQEPKPLDVEDCTKLITQLCNVNPAFIFVDALDECDEGRLYELLESLDRIVSQSGETVKVFLSSRENIDVTQHIHPSKVIRSRIVPEKNCEDINTFIEMEVQRLHSKKLLLCGQISPRLQRKTIKKLQSGASGMFRWVTLSLETLSSIKHPKDYEKALGRLPPELFKLYDIIYDEMMGSGKHASRLVTMSLRLLLFARRQLSVTQFLEAVSEHVDTDDESDASSLSYDSDTGSSSESEHDRVLGKEYFKPLQIVDICRNFVTVDYEEDVIRFAHPSVREFLVEKPQYYPENANSWLLGRCLDEMKCLSPAAEPNKPHSTVHLPSVTTFYNYAANCWAYHYDEASRGTLSPSIQRKLDEFLFESAGNEPSESYKQWLRTPHLALHPKRRPNQQVWKDTMSNAMMLACCLGWDTMVDDMMKRNAFNLIELDAEGSEPLLHIASYYGSLSTVRLLLGLGALPNSKNKEGKTPLFHAVKGDEDMTKLLLEHGACPDLKDKFGETPLSYAVRSGNEKVVQLLLDTGEVDPESKDHRGYTPLMDGCAWDFREGSLNAVMSLLRTPGVKPAHVAPDGESALFLARSLSVIEELLKFDGIDINSRDRFGRTPLSRAVMEGDLDRMRFFLGRAETDRNLAGIDGRTPIFLATVRQNRGAVSLLLNDSAVELNAPDNSGQTALSYAAEDADDAVIEILLASDKVDPNSRDHFGRSPLSLSVWKCRPGTDKKVKASIKALLADSRVDVDSCDNAGRTPVSIAAGNGYVEIVNILLEMGKADTARADNNGRTPLHWAQKNGHKEVVAALGFEKTVEQRWWWRSRRQSWSVRLAMSKTTVLAGFEYAAAQMLPLMDTSTREAPAWMISLGCRGMADVKRGVCF
;
A
#
# COMPACT_ATOMS: atom_id res chain seq x y z
N MET A 1 53.83 -35.73 -30.71
CA MET A 1 54.91 -36.23 -29.81
C MET A 1 54.34 -36.33 -28.41
N ALA A 2 54.91 -37.15 -27.53
CA ALA A 2 54.46 -37.24 -26.15
C ALA A 2 55.10 -36.12 -25.30
N GLY A 3 54.37 -35.65 -24.28
CA GLY A 3 54.93 -34.92 -23.14
C GLY A 3 55.26 -33.45 -23.37
N GLU A 4 54.31 -32.57 -23.05
CA GLU A 4 54.49 -31.56 -22.01
C GLU A 4 53.09 -31.17 -21.48
N ALA A 5 52.91 -31.17 -20.17
CA ALA A 5 51.66 -30.78 -19.54
C ALA A 5 51.60 -29.26 -19.41
N ASP A 6 50.42 -28.68 -19.64
CA ASP A 6 50.19 -27.24 -19.48
C ASP A 6 50.46 -26.83 -18.01
N PRO A 7 51.32 -25.84 -17.68
CA PRO A 7 51.92 -25.74 -16.35
C PRO A 7 50.99 -25.33 -15.19
N ARG A 8 49.71 -25.04 -15.42
CA ARG A 8 48.77 -24.52 -14.40
C ARG A 8 47.33 -25.06 -14.54
N ASP A 9 47.15 -26.38 -14.66
CA ASP A 9 45.81 -27.01 -14.53
C ASP A 9 45.31 -26.96 -13.08
N LEU A 10 44.64 -25.85 -12.72
CA LEU A 10 44.12 -25.61 -11.37
C LEU A 10 43.03 -26.61 -10.96
N TRP A 11 42.30 -27.16 -11.94
CA TRP A 11 41.28 -28.19 -11.69
C TRP A 11 41.92 -29.55 -11.46
N GLY A 12 42.98 -29.90 -12.19
CA GLY A 12 43.82 -31.07 -11.92
C GLY A 12 44.52 -30.98 -10.56
N GLU A 13 44.99 -29.80 -10.16
CA GLU A 13 45.55 -29.55 -8.83
C GLU A 13 44.49 -29.71 -7.73
N ALA A 14 43.31 -29.09 -7.90
CA ALA A 14 42.18 -29.24 -6.98
C ALA A 14 41.70 -30.70 -6.84
N LEU A 15 41.59 -31.42 -7.96
CA LEU A 15 41.20 -32.83 -8.00
C LEU A 15 42.27 -33.75 -7.39
N GLY A 16 43.54 -33.32 -7.40
CA GLY A 16 44.64 -33.93 -6.65
C GLY A 16 44.61 -33.70 -5.14
N GLN A 17 43.90 -32.66 -4.66
CA GLN A 17 43.74 -32.35 -3.23
C GLN A 17 42.51 -33.03 -2.58
N LEU A 18 41.64 -33.66 -3.36
CA LEU A 18 40.50 -34.44 -2.87
C LEU A 18 40.92 -35.73 -2.14
N SER A 19 40.04 -36.24 -1.28
CA SER A 19 40.21 -37.58 -0.70
C SER A 19 40.12 -38.67 -1.79
N GLU A 20 40.81 -39.81 -1.61
CA GLU A 20 40.74 -40.93 -2.57
C GLU A 20 39.30 -41.41 -2.81
N GLU A 21 38.44 -41.31 -1.80
CA GLU A 21 37.03 -41.73 -1.90
C GLU A 21 36.18 -40.72 -2.66
N ASP A 22 36.44 -39.41 -2.53
CA ASP A 22 35.76 -38.37 -3.31
C ASP A 22 36.24 -38.35 -4.77
N ARG A 23 37.53 -38.56 -4.97
CA ARG A 23 38.16 -38.58 -6.28
C ARG A 23 37.64 -39.73 -7.16
N ARG A 24 37.56 -40.95 -6.64
CA ARG A 24 36.99 -42.11 -7.38
C ARG A 24 35.54 -41.87 -7.79
N VAL A 25 34.74 -41.26 -6.90
CA VAL A 25 33.35 -40.91 -7.18
C VAL A 25 33.22 -39.93 -8.35
N ILE A 26 34.22 -39.08 -8.60
CA ILE A 26 34.24 -38.18 -9.77
C ILE A 26 34.84 -38.87 -11.02
N GLU A 27 35.93 -39.63 -10.87
CA GLU A 27 36.66 -40.28 -11.98
C GLU A 27 35.93 -41.45 -12.66
N GLU A 28 34.91 -42.07 -12.04
CA GLU A 28 34.14 -43.17 -12.67
C GLU A 28 33.28 -42.77 -13.88
N SER A 29 33.16 -41.47 -14.18
CA SER A 29 32.47 -41.00 -15.40
C SER A 29 33.42 -40.97 -16.60
N GLN A 30 33.20 -41.86 -17.58
CA GLN A 30 34.04 -41.98 -18.79
C GLN A 30 34.04 -40.68 -19.63
N LEU A 31 35.10 -39.88 -19.47
CA LEU A 31 35.41 -38.69 -20.27
C LEU A 31 36.41 -39.05 -21.39
N SER A 32 35.92 -39.47 -22.56
CA SER A 32 36.81 -39.87 -23.68
C SER A 32 36.53 -39.25 -25.05
N GLU A 33 35.42 -38.55 -25.28
CA GLU A 33 35.12 -37.84 -26.54
C GLU A 33 34.57 -36.42 -26.28
N SER A 34 34.43 -35.58 -27.31
CA SER A 34 34.72 -34.14 -27.21
C SER A 34 33.85 -33.30 -26.26
N ARG A 35 34.44 -32.25 -25.68
CA ARG A 35 33.84 -31.35 -24.67
C ARG A 35 32.49 -30.73 -25.11
N LEU A 36 32.30 -30.52 -26.42
CA LEU A 36 31.07 -29.97 -27.02
C LEU A 36 30.00 -31.06 -27.25
N GLU A 37 30.39 -32.30 -27.53
CA GLU A 37 29.46 -33.42 -27.71
C GLU A 37 28.80 -33.81 -26.39
N THR A 38 29.51 -33.70 -25.26
CA THR A 38 28.93 -33.86 -23.91
C THR A 38 27.80 -32.84 -23.66
N LEU A 39 27.95 -31.58 -24.13
CA LEU A 39 26.98 -30.49 -23.90
C LEU A 39 25.69 -30.81 -24.67
N ASN A 40 25.87 -31.19 -25.93
CA ASN A 40 24.79 -31.64 -26.79
C ASN A 40 24.15 -32.95 -26.28
N HIS A 41 24.89 -33.87 -25.66
CA HIS A 41 24.33 -35.09 -25.08
C HIS A 41 23.45 -34.83 -23.86
N ILE A 42 23.85 -33.93 -22.97
CA ILE A 42 23.05 -33.58 -21.77
C ILE A 42 21.80 -32.77 -22.17
N CYS A 43 21.91 -31.87 -23.13
CA CYS A 43 20.73 -31.19 -23.69
C CYS A 43 19.75 -32.20 -24.34
N ARG A 44 20.26 -33.18 -25.12
CA ARG A 44 19.43 -34.25 -25.70
C ARG A 44 18.78 -35.15 -24.63
N ALA A 45 19.48 -35.44 -23.53
CA ALA A 45 18.96 -36.28 -22.45
C ALA A 45 17.84 -35.58 -21.65
N ALA A 46 18.03 -34.30 -21.32
CA ALA A 46 17.00 -33.47 -20.68
C ALA A 46 15.73 -33.39 -21.55
N GLU A 47 15.90 -33.22 -22.86
CA GLU A 47 14.79 -33.12 -23.82
C GLU A 47 14.04 -34.46 -24.02
N GLN A 48 14.74 -35.60 -24.01
CA GLN A 48 14.13 -36.93 -24.07
C GLN A 48 13.28 -37.23 -22.82
N GLU A 49 13.76 -36.88 -21.62
CA GLU A 49 12.96 -37.04 -20.40
C GLU A 49 11.83 -36.00 -20.31
N ARG A 50 11.97 -34.81 -20.91
CA ARG A 50 10.87 -33.85 -21.07
C ARG A 50 9.73 -34.47 -21.88
N GLN A 51 10.06 -35.14 -22.98
CA GLN A 51 9.06 -35.80 -23.82
C GLN A 51 8.37 -36.97 -23.08
N ARG A 52 9.12 -37.80 -22.33
CA ARG A 52 8.55 -38.83 -21.46
C ARG A 52 7.64 -38.26 -20.36
N CYS A 53 8.00 -37.11 -19.78
CA CYS A 53 7.16 -36.40 -18.81
C CYS A 53 5.84 -35.91 -19.42
N ILE A 54 5.85 -35.50 -20.69
CA ILE A 54 4.66 -35.07 -21.44
C ILE A 54 3.75 -36.27 -21.73
N GLU A 55 4.31 -37.37 -22.26
CA GLU A 55 3.57 -38.60 -22.58
C GLU A 55 2.93 -39.26 -21.34
N LYS A 56 3.62 -39.23 -20.20
CA LYS A 56 3.19 -39.91 -18.96
C LYS A 56 2.54 -38.97 -17.92
N GLY A 57 2.37 -37.69 -18.23
CA GLY A 57 1.69 -36.71 -17.35
C GLY A 57 2.39 -36.49 -16.00
N TRP A 58 3.71 -36.64 -15.94
CA TRP A 58 4.46 -36.69 -14.68
C TRP A 58 4.41 -35.38 -13.88
N SER A 59 4.06 -35.52 -12.60
CA SER A 59 3.91 -34.41 -11.67
C SER A 59 4.15 -34.85 -10.22
N VAL A 60 4.80 -33.99 -9.44
CA VAL A 60 5.30 -34.27 -8.09
C VAL A 60 4.72 -33.24 -7.12
N TYR A 61 4.40 -33.66 -5.90
CA TYR A 61 3.88 -32.75 -4.87
C TYR A 61 5.02 -32.21 -4.00
N ALA A 62 5.11 -30.89 -3.84
CA ALA A 62 6.10 -30.25 -2.97
C ALA A 62 5.79 -30.56 -1.49
N THR A 63 6.74 -31.12 -0.75
CA THR A 63 6.52 -31.68 0.61
C THR A 63 6.21 -30.65 1.69
N THR A 64 6.49 -29.36 1.47
CA THR A 64 6.15 -28.26 2.40
C THR A 64 4.82 -27.57 2.08
N SER A 65 4.24 -27.75 0.89
CA SER A 65 3.03 -27.01 0.46
C SER A 65 1.94 -27.86 -0.19
N GLY A 66 2.19 -29.15 -0.45
CA GLY A 66 1.23 -30.06 -1.08
C GLY A 66 0.88 -29.74 -2.54
N LYS A 67 1.54 -28.77 -3.19
CA LYS A 67 1.23 -28.36 -4.57
C LYS A 67 1.91 -29.24 -5.63
N LYS A 68 1.16 -29.51 -6.70
CA LYS A 68 1.50 -30.40 -7.82
C LYS A 68 2.33 -29.71 -8.91
N ILE A 69 3.65 -29.87 -8.87
CA ILE A 69 4.62 -29.37 -9.86
C ILE A 69 4.62 -30.30 -11.08
N LYS A 70 4.59 -29.75 -12.30
CA LYS A 70 4.69 -30.51 -13.57
C LYS A 70 6.15 -30.55 -14.04
N LEU A 71 6.80 -31.73 -13.99
CA LEU A 71 8.24 -31.89 -14.21
C LEU A 71 8.76 -31.34 -15.55
N ARG A 72 7.94 -31.37 -16.60
CA ARG A 72 8.29 -30.86 -17.94
C ARG A 72 8.82 -29.41 -17.94
N HIS A 73 8.30 -28.54 -17.07
CA HIS A 73 8.66 -27.11 -17.00
C HIS A 73 10.04 -26.88 -16.37
N VAL A 74 10.54 -27.84 -15.61
CA VAL A 74 11.90 -27.79 -15.01
C VAL A 74 12.93 -28.27 -16.04
N LEU A 75 12.63 -29.35 -16.74
CA LEU A 75 13.51 -29.90 -17.79
C LEU A 75 13.67 -28.94 -18.97
N GLU A 76 12.59 -28.22 -19.34
CA GLU A 76 12.62 -27.16 -20.37
C GLU A 76 13.59 -26.02 -20.03
N LYS A 77 13.62 -25.59 -18.77
CA LYS A 77 14.57 -24.58 -18.30
C LYS A 77 16.02 -25.10 -18.34
N ILE A 78 16.25 -26.35 -17.97
CA ILE A 78 17.59 -26.98 -18.01
C ILE A 78 18.09 -27.08 -19.47
N SER A 79 17.27 -27.52 -20.43
CA SER A 79 17.62 -27.53 -21.86
C SER A 79 18.00 -26.13 -22.38
N ALA A 80 17.24 -25.10 -21.99
CA ALA A 80 17.50 -23.72 -22.40
C ALA A 80 18.83 -23.17 -21.84
N TRP A 81 19.13 -23.43 -20.56
CA TRP A 81 20.37 -23.01 -19.92
C TRP A 81 21.61 -23.68 -20.54
N VAL A 82 21.55 -24.98 -20.82
CA VAL A 82 22.65 -25.70 -21.49
C VAL A 82 22.84 -25.18 -22.92
N SER A 83 21.76 -24.83 -23.63
CA SER A 83 21.84 -24.25 -24.98
C SER A 83 22.50 -22.86 -24.99
N GLU A 84 22.18 -22.00 -24.02
CA GLU A 84 22.78 -20.67 -23.96
C GLU A 84 24.25 -20.71 -23.49
N LEU A 85 24.61 -21.66 -22.62
CA LEU A 85 26.00 -21.95 -22.30
C LEU A 85 26.79 -22.40 -23.54
N ILE A 86 26.20 -23.25 -24.40
CA ILE A 86 26.80 -23.62 -25.70
C ILE A 86 27.00 -22.38 -26.58
N ASN A 87 26.04 -21.46 -26.64
CA ASN A 87 26.16 -20.21 -27.41
C ASN A 87 27.31 -19.32 -26.91
N VAL A 88 27.41 -19.12 -25.60
CA VAL A 88 28.51 -18.34 -24.98
C VAL A 88 29.87 -19.00 -25.23
N VAL A 89 29.96 -20.33 -25.12
CA VAL A 89 31.19 -21.09 -25.44
C VAL A 89 31.56 -20.95 -26.92
N ASN A 90 30.61 -21.06 -27.84
CA ASN A 90 30.84 -20.89 -29.27
C ASN A 90 31.36 -19.48 -29.61
N VAL A 91 30.80 -18.44 -28.98
CA VAL A 91 31.28 -17.05 -29.12
C VAL A 91 32.68 -16.89 -28.52
N ALA A 92 32.97 -17.50 -27.37
CA ALA A 92 34.28 -17.46 -26.74
C ALA A 92 35.38 -18.20 -27.54
N VAL A 93 35.01 -19.26 -28.27
CA VAL A 93 35.89 -20.01 -29.19
C VAL A 93 36.12 -19.23 -30.49
N ALA A 94 35.15 -18.44 -30.97
CA ALA A 94 35.31 -17.62 -32.18
C ALA A 94 36.40 -16.52 -32.05
N PHE A 95 36.85 -16.22 -30.84
CA PHE A 95 37.95 -15.28 -30.55
C PHE A 95 39.28 -15.96 -30.16
N ASP A 96 39.37 -17.30 -30.19
CA ASP A 96 40.62 -18.05 -29.95
C ASP A 96 40.86 -19.09 -31.06
N ALA A 97 41.78 -18.76 -31.98
CA ALA A 97 42.20 -19.66 -33.05
C ALA A 97 43.20 -20.75 -32.60
N SER A 98 43.58 -20.80 -31.32
CA SER A 98 44.58 -21.74 -30.77
C SER A 98 43.99 -22.94 -30.01
N GLY A 99 42.69 -22.95 -29.71
CA GLY A 99 41.97 -24.11 -29.18
C GLY A 99 42.18 -24.38 -27.68
N ASN A 100 42.69 -23.41 -26.92
CA ASN A 100 43.09 -23.56 -25.52
C ASN A 100 42.03 -23.06 -24.53
N ALA A 101 40.75 -23.30 -24.83
CA ALA A 101 39.65 -23.08 -23.88
C ALA A 101 39.55 -24.26 -22.88
N ALA A 102 40.32 -24.19 -21.80
CA ALA A 102 40.12 -25.04 -20.62
C ALA A 102 39.03 -24.42 -19.71
N ALA A 103 37.86 -25.04 -19.69
CA ALA A 103 36.86 -24.86 -18.64
C ALA A 103 36.05 -26.18 -18.48
N PRO A 104 35.63 -26.57 -17.27
CA PRO A 104 35.35 -27.97 -16.96
C PRO A 104 33.88 -28.28 -16.64
N TRP A 105 33.60 -29.56 -16.47
CA TRP A 105 32.27 -30.11 -16.28
C TRP A 105 32.04 -30.68 -14.88
N GLY A 106 30.82 -30.48 -14.36
CA GLY A 106 30.31 -31.13 -13.15
C GLY A 106 28.86 -31.63 -13.25
N VAL A 107 28.38 -31.99 -14.46
CA VAL A 107 26.94 -32.29 -14.71
C VAL A 107 26.71 -33.66 -15.41
N ALA A 108 27.75 -34.47 -15.61
CA ALA A 108 27.63 -35.79 -16.26
C ALA A 108 27.19 -36.94 -15.34
N ALA A 109 26.79 -36.66 -14.09
CA ALA A 109 26.61 -37.69 -13.04
C ALA A 109 25.21 -37.71 -12.38
N THR A 110 24.15 -37.37 -13.10
CA THR A 110 22.76 -37.56 -12.63
C THR A 110 21.85 -38.14 -13.72
N SER A 111 22.17 -39.32 -14.22
CA SER A 111 21.28 -40.11 -15.09
C SER A 111 20.17 -40.82 -14.28
N ASN A 112 19.42 -40.07 -13.47
CA ASN A 112 18.14 -40.42 -12.84
C ASN A 112 17.67 -39.22 -11.99
N ILE A 113 16.92 -38.29 -12.58
CA ILE A 113 16.49 -37.06 -11.89
C ILE A 113 15.02 -37.17 -11.47
N ALA A 114 14.82 -37.27 -10.15
CA ALA A 114 13.59 -36.89 -9.48
C ALA A 114 13.96 -36.11 -8.21
N VAL A 115 13.14 -35.09 -7.91
CA VAL A 115 13.21 -34.22 -6.70
C VAL A 115 14.29 -33.12 -6.73
N PHE A 116 13.87 -31.87 -6.97
CA PHE A 116 14.68 -30.68 -6.70
C PHE A 116 13.85 -29.53 -6.09
N THR A 117 14.34 -29.02 -4.96
CA THR A 117 14.10 -27.67 -4.40
C THR A 117 15.39 -27.25 -3.68
N ASP A 118 15.79 -27.99 -2.63
CA ASP A 118 16.98 -27.66 -1.82
C ASP A 118 18.35 -27.80 -2.54
N LEU A 119 18.43 -28.46 -3.70
CA LEU A 119 19.67 -28.49 -4.52
C LEU A 119 19.76 -27.32 -5.50
N GLY A 120 18.67 -26.55 -5.68
CA GLY A 120 18.62 -25.41 -6.60
C GLY A 120 19.64 -24.34 -6.23
N ASP A 121 19.57 -23.88 -4.99
CA ASP A 121 20.45 -22.84 -4.43
C ASP A 121 21.94 -23.24 -4.49
N GLY A 122 22.25 -24.52 -4.30
CA GLY A 122 23.61 -25.07 -4.40
C GLY A 122 24.14 -25.10 -5.84
N ILE A 123 23.31 -25.53 -6.80
CA ILE A 123 23.67 -25.54 -8.23
C ILE A 123 23.78 -24.12 -8.78
N GLU A 124 22.88 -23.22 -8.39
CA GLU A 124 22.93 -21.80 -8.78
C GLU A 124 24.23 -21.15 -8.26
N LEU A 125 24.54 -21.35 -6.97
CA LEU A 125 25.76 -20.82 -6.35
C LEU A 125 27.02 -21.37 -7.03
N ILE A 126 27.11 -22.68 -7.26
CA ILE A 126 28.23 -23.30 -7.98
C ILE A 126 28.36 -22.75 -9.40
N THR A 127 27.25 -22.58 -10.13
CA THR A 127 27.27 -22.04 -11.49
C THR A 127 27.79 -20.60 -11.49
N ARG A 128 27.31 -19.74 -10.58
CA ARG A 128 27.79 -18.36 -10.42
C ARG A 128 29.29 -18.30 -10.10
N LEU A 129 29.78 -19.18 -9.22
CA LEU A 129 31.19 -19.24 -8.83
C LEU A 129 32.09 -19.69 -9.99
N ILE A 130 31.76 -20.79 -10.65
CA ILE A 130 32.53 -21.29 -11.80
C ILE A 130 32.62 -20.22 -12.88
N THR A 131 31.50 -19.54 -13.21
CA THR A 131 31.51 -18.46 -14.20
C THR A 131 32.33 -17.24 -13.74
N ARG A 132 32.19 -16.79 -12.49
CA ARG A 132 32.93 -15.62 -11.94
C ARG A 132 34.44 -15.89 -11.91
N TYR A 133 34.87 -17.06 -11.43
CA TYR A 133 36.30 -17.37 -11.27
C TYR A 133 36.98 -17.79 -12.57
N ALA A 134 36.31 -18.47 -13.51
CA ALA A 134 36.89 -18.74 -14.84
C ALA A 134 37.16 -17.46 -15.65
N ILE A 135 36.36 -16.40 -15.45
CA ILE A 135 36.61 -15.08 -16.05
C ILE A 135 37.83 -14.40 -15.40
N ILE A 136 37.98 -14.51 -14.07
CA ILE A 136 39.15 -13.99 -13.35
C ILE A 136 40.42 -14.74 -13.76
N GLU A 137 40.35 -16.07 -13.86
CA GLU A 137 41.40 -16.98 -14.35
C GLU A 137 41.96 -16.48 -15.69
N ARG A 138 41.06 -16.27 -16.68
CA ARG A 138 41.40 -15.81 -18.03
C ARG A 138 41.89 -14.35 -18.12
N LEU A 139 41.58 -13.48 -17.15
CA LEU A 139 41.95 -12.06 -17.20
C LEU A 139 43.23 -11.71 -16.43
N TYR A 140 43.62 -12.51 -15.43
CA TYR A 140 44.71 -12.15 -14.50
C TYR A 140 45.82 -13.20 -14.35
N LEU A 141 45.70 -14.42 -14.90
CA LEU A 141 46.78 -15.43 -14.82
C LEU A 141 47.75 -15.43 -16.00
N HIS A 142 47.48 -14.66 -17.05
CA HIS A 142 48.35 -14.57 -18.24
C HIS A 142 49.58 -13.66 -18.07
N ASP A 143 49.59 -12.78 -17.07
CA ASP A 143 50.70 -11.89 -16.75
C ASP A 143 51.40 -12.38 -15.45
N ASP A 144 52.74 -12.51 -15.48
CA ASP A 144 53.55 -13.05 -14.37
C ASP A 144 53.84 -11.95 -13.33
N ILE A 145 52.79 -11.57 -12.60
CA ILE A 145 52.77 -10.51 -11.57
C ILE A 145 53.09 -11.11 -10.18
N GLU A 146 53.74 -10.35 -9.29
CA GLU A 146 54.05 -10.76 -7.90
C GLU A 146 52.85 -11.33 -7.11
N THR A 147 51.62 -10.93 -7.46
CA THR A 147 50.38 -11.35 -6.80
C THR A 147 49.77 -12.63 -7.37
N THR A 148 50.21 -13.09 -8.54
CA THR A 148 49.63 -14.22 -9.27
C THR A 148 49.66 -15.54 -8.48
N PRO A 149 50.71 -15.89 -7.70
CA PRO A 149 50.73 -17.13 -6.89
C PRO A 149 49.65 -17.18 -5.79
N HIS A 150 49.28 -16.04 -5.21
CA HIS A 150 48.22 -15.96 -4.20
C HIS A 150 46.84 -16.14 -4.81
N LEU A 151 46.62 -15.55 -6.00
CA LEU A 151 45.39 -15.72 -6.76
C LEU A 151 45.19 -17.17 -7.21
N ILE A 152 46.24 -17.83 -7.69
CA ILE A 152 46.27 -19.27 -8.02
C ILE A 152 45.76 -20.10 -6.83
N LYS A 153 46.43 -19.97 -5.68
CA LYS A 153 46.11 -20.75 -4.47
C LYS A 153 44.64 -20.60 -4.06
N HIS A 154 44.13 -19.38 -4.08
CA HIS A 154 42.75 -19.08 -3.66
C HIS A 154 41.71 -19.63 -4.65
N ILE A 155 41.96 -19.55 -5.96
CA ILE A 155 41.09 -20.15 -6.98
C ILE A 155 41.07 -21.68 -6.84
N THR A 156 42.22 -22.31 -6.62
CA THR A 156 42.32 -23.76 -6.38
C THR A 156 41.53 -24.19 -5.12
N GLU A 157 41.62 -23.44 -4.00
CA GLU A 157 40.85 -23.70 -2.78
C GLU A 157 39.32 -23.65 -3.01
N ILE A 158 38.84 -22.72 -3.84
CA ILE A 158 37.43 -22.62 -4.22
C ILE A 158 37.02 -23.81 -5.11
N TYR A 159 37.86 -24.19 -6.08
CA TYR A 159 37.60 -25.35 -6.94
C TYR A 159 37.59 -26.68 -6.16
N VAL A 160 38.47 -26.87 -5.17
CA VAL A 160 38.40 -28.01 -4.23
C VAL A 160 37.04 -28.04 -3.51
N SER A 161 36.59 -26.90 -2.98
CA SER A 161 35.33 -26.79 -2.25
C SER A 161 34.12 -27.15 -3.11
N VAL A 162 34.12 -26.74 -4.38
CA VAL A 162 33.09 -27.12 -5.37
C VAL A 162 33.10 -28.62 -5.65
N LEU A 163 34.28 -29.23 -5.85
CA LEU A 163 34.39 -30.67 -6.11
C LEU A 163 33.97 -31.53 -4.91
N CYS A 164 34.30 -31.10 -3.68
CA CYS A 164 33.82 -31.74 -2.44
C CYS A 164 32.29 -31.77 -2.35
N TYR A 165 31.63 -30.64 -2.62
CA TYR A 165 30.17 -30.57 -2.62
C TYR A 165 29.53 -31.49 -3.68
N LEU A 166 30.08 -31.52 -4.90
CA LEU A 166 29.60 -32.39 -5.98
C LEU A 166 29.79 -33.89 -5.66
N SER A 167 30.92 -34.27 -5.05
CA SER A 167 31.15 -35.64 -4.59
C SER A 167 30.18 -36.03 -3.47
N ALA A 168 29.98 -35.16 -2.48
CA ALA A 168 29.02 -35.39 -1.39
C ALA A 168 27.59 -35.58 -1.92
N ALA A 169 27.15 -34.75 -2.88
CA ALA A 169 25.89 -34.92 -3.56
C ALA A 169 25.78 -36.30 -4.23
N LYS A 170 26.77 -36.72 -5.03
CA LYS A 170 26.77 -38.02 -5.70
C LYS A 170 26.74 -39.19 -4.70
N LYS A 171 27.61 -39.20 -3.69
CA LYS A 171 27.64 -40.21 -2.61
C LYS A 171 26.29 -40.34 -1.89
N TYR A 172 25.62 -39.23 -1.61
CA TYR A 172 24.29 -39.23 -1.01
C TYR A 172 23.26 -39.93 -1.91
N PHE A 173 23.24 -39.62 -3.21
CA PHE A 173 22.28 -40.20 -4.16
C PHE A 173 22.53 -41.67 -4.51
N GLU A 174 23.77 -42.17 -4.41
CA GLU A 174 24.09 -43.59 -4.61
C GLU A 174 23.73 -44.47 -3.39
N SER A 175 23.47 -43.87 -2.22
CA SER A 175 23.11 -44.62 -1.01
C SER A 175 21.69 -45.23 -1.07
N GLY A 176 21.53 -46.43 -0.50
CA GLY A 176 20.24 -47.14 -0.46
C GLY A 176 19.17 -46.42 0.37
N THR A 177 17.90 -46.54 -0.04
CA THR A 177 16.74 -45.78 0.47
C THR A 177 16.60 -45.76 2.00
N ILE A 178 17.00 -46.83 2.69
CA ILE A 178 16.92 -46.94 4.16
C ILE A 178 17.92 -46.02 4.86
N LYS A 179 19.10 -45.75 4.27
CA LYS A 179 20.08 -44.79 4.84
C LYS A 179 19.62 -43.34 4.65
N LYS A 180 18.97 -43.02 3.53
CA LYS A 180 18.46 -41.66 3.20
C LYS A 180 17.40 -41.16 4.18
N VAL A 181 16.59 -42.04 4.76
CA VAL A 181 15.59 -41.68 5.79
C VAL A 181 16.22 -41.44 7.17
N GLY A 182 17.38 -42.06 7.46
CA GLY A 182 17.96 -42.08 8.80
C GLY A 182 18.81 -40.88 9.21
N HIS A 183 19.26 -40.03 8.28
CA HIS A 183 20.14 -38.88 8.58
C HIS A 183 19.55 -37.50 8.22
N GLY A 184 18.45 -37.46 7.47
CA GLY A 184 17.87 -36.22 6.96
C GLY A 184 18.72 -35.58 5.84
N ILE A 185 18.06 -35.13 4.77
CA ILE A 185 18.71 -34.43 3.64
C ILE A 185 19.53 -33.21 4.13
N ARG A 186 19.00 -32.55 5.17
CA ARG A 186 19.54 -31.31 5.75
C ARG A 186 20.96 -31.48 6.28
N ASP A 187 21.22 -32.43 7.17
CA ASP A 187 22.45 -32.40 7.98
C ASP A 187 23.71 -32.80 7.18
N PHE A 188 23.56 -33.60 6.12
CA PHE A 188 24.68 -34.04 5.29
C PHE A 188 25.14 -32.96 4.30
N LEU A 189 24.21 -32.36 3.54
CA LEU A 189 24.56 -31.36 2.52
C LEU A 189 24.72 -29.93 3.07
N THR A 190 24.05 -29.58 4.17
CA THR A 190 24.18 -28.23 4.77
C THR A 190 25.59 -27.98 5.30
N LYS A 191 26.32 -29.02 5.72
CA LYS A 191 27.71 -28.90 6.15
C LYS A 191 28.62 -28.46 4.99
N GLU A 192 28.61 -29.20 3.89
CA GLU A 192 29.47 -28.87 2.74
C GLU A 192 28.99 -27.61 2.00
N TYR A 193 27.68 -27.29 2.03
CA TYR A 193 27.16 -26.00 1.58
C TYR A 193 27.69 -24.83 2.43
N LYS A 194 27.77 -25.00 3.76
CA LYS A 194 28.39 -24.01 4.64
C LYS A 194 29.88 -23.87 4.40
N SER A 195 30.63 -24.97 4.24
CA SER A 195 32.05 -24.92 3.85
C SER A 195 32.24 -24.10 2.57
N LEU A 196 31.36 -24.32 1.58
CA LEU A 196 31.37 -23.59 0.32
C LEU A 196 31.01 -22.10 0.50
N GLN A 197 30.06 -21.75 1.36
CA GLN A 197 29.76 -20.35 1.72
C GLN A 197 30.89 -19.66 2.53
N GLU A 198 31.56 -20.38 3.43
CA GLU A 198 32.66 -19.86 4.24
C GLU A 198 33.89 -19.56 3.36
N ALA A 199 34.19 -20.41 2.38
CA ALA A 199 35.22 -20.18 1.36
C ALA A 199 34.93 -18.98 0.44
N ILE A 200 33.68 -18.47 0.41
CA ILE A 200 33.25 -17.32 -0.40
C ILE A 200 33.32 -16.00 0.40
N SER A 201 33.44 -16.05 1.74
CA SER A 201 33.28 -14.87 2.60
C SER A 201 34.25 -13.72 2.25
N GLU A 202 33.68 -12.58 1.82
CA GLU A 202 34.41 -11.54 1.08
C GLU A 202 35.28 -10.64 1.97
N VAL A 203 36.60 -10.83 1.93
CA VAL A 203 37.59 -9.78 2.26
C VAL A 203 38.77 -9.74 1.27
N GLU A 204 39.19 -10.89 0.72
CA GLU A 204 40.45 -10.95 -0.04
C GLU A 204 40.33 -10.66 -1.54
N VAL A 205 39.32 -11.16 -2.25
CA VAL A 205 39.23 -11.05 -3.73
C VAL A 205 39.21 -9.59 -4.21
N GLU A 206 38.39 -8.74 -3.60
CA GLU A 206 38.41 -7.30 -3.92
C GLU A 206 39.75 -6.63 -3.55
N LYS A 207 40.40 -7.08 -2.48
CA LYS A 207 41.69 -6.53 -2.02
C LYS A 207 42.81 -6.86 -3.03
N TRP A 208 42.80 -8.06 -3.60
CA TRP A 208 43.71 -8.48 -4.67
C TRP A 208 43.40 -7.77 -6.01
N LEU A 209 42.13 -7.63 -6.40
CA LEU A 209 41.73 -6.86 -7.59
C LEU A 209 42.14 -5.39 -7.48
N ARG A 210 41.97 -4.76 -6.31
CA ARG A 210 42.45 -3.39 -6.03
C ARG A 210 43.98 -3.27 -6.03
N ALA A 211 44.71 -4.35 -5.70
CA ALA A 211 46.17 -4.37 -5.76
C ALA A 211 46.69 -4.49 -7.21
N ALA A 212 46.14 -5.43 -7.99
CA ALA A 212 46.48 -5.59 -9.41
C ALA A 212 46.21 -4.31 -10.23
N ASN A 213 45.10 -3.61 -9.95
CA ASN A 213 44.75 -2.34 -10.60
C ASN A 213 45.76 -1.20 -10.38
N ARG A 214 46.69 -1.29 -9.41
CA ARG A 214 47.72 -0.25 -9.21
C ARG A 214 48.91 -0.36 -10.17
N LEU A 215 49.03 -1.45 -10.92
CA LEU A 215 50.25 -1.77 -11.69
C LEU A 215 50.10 -1.64 -13.22
N HIS A 216 48.89 -1.59 -13.79
CA HIS A 216 48.68 -1.56 -15.25
C HIS A 216 47.86 -0.36 -15.73
N LYS A 217 48.30 0.29 -16.82
CA LYS A 217 47.60 1.41 -17.47
C LYS A 217 46.31 1.02 -18.21
N ASP A 218 46.25 -0.21 -18.76
CA ASP A 218 45.09 -0.69 -19.53
C ASP A 218 44.04 -1.39 -18.64
N ALA A 219 44.28 -1.49 -17.33
CA ALA A 219 43.39 -2.17 -16.40
C ALA A 219 41.99 -1.52 -16.31
N ALA A 220 41.89 -0.21 -16.51
CA ALA A 220 40.62 0.52 -16.44
C ALA A 220 39.61 0.07 -17.52
N GLU A 221 40.06 -0.17 -18.75
CA GLU A 221 39.18 -0.62 -19.84
C GLU A 221 38.84 -2.11 -19.69
N ARG A 222 39.80 -2.95 -19.27
CA ARG A 222 39.53 -4.35 -18.92
C ARG A 222 38.53 -4.46 -17.76
N HIS A 223 38.62 -3.58 -16.77
CA HIS A 223 37.66 -3.51 -15.65
C HIS A 223 36.29 -2.98 -16.09
N ARG A 224 36.24 -2.00 -17.01
CA ARG A 224 34.99 -1.52 -17.61
C ARG A 224 34.24 -2.64 -18.32
N VAL A 225 34.92 -3.37 -19.22
CA VAL A 225 34.35 -4.51 -19.95
C VAL A 225 33.98 -5.66 -19.00
N LEU A 226 34.79 -5.96 -17.99
CA LEU A 226 34.47 -6.96 -16.96
C LEU A 226 33.21 -6.59 -16.18
N LYS A 227 33.09 -5.34 -15.73
CA LYS A 227 31.91 -4.83 -15.04
C LYS A 227 30.67 -4.89 -15.92
N GLU A 228 30.75 -4.38 -17.15
CA GLU A 228 29.67 -4.36 -18.14
C GLU A 228 29.22 -5.79 -18.55
N THR A 229 30.14 -6.76 -18.54
CA THR A 229 29.84 -8.19 -18.80
C THR A 229 29.22 -8.89 -17.59
N LEU A 230 29.73 -8.63 -16.38
CA LEU A 230 29.15 -9.13 -15.13
C LEU A 230 27.75 -8.56 -14.91
N GLU A 231 27.54 -7.26 -15.13
CA GLU A 231 26.22 -6.63 -15.05
C GLU A 231 25.23 -7.24 -16.07
N ARG A 232 25.67 -7.56 -17.31
CA ARG A 232 24.84 -8.28 -18.29
C ARG A 232 24.52 -9.73 -17.89
N LEU A 233 25.34 -10.37 -17.05
CA LEU A 233 25.13 -11.75 -16.57
C LEU A 233 24.34 -11.81 -15.26
N ASP A 234 24.51 -10.84 -14.35
CA ASP A 234 23.73 -10.75 -13.12
C ASP A 234 22.28 -10.33 -13.41
N GLN A 235 21.99 -9.57 -14.47
CA GLN A 235 20.62 -9.13 -14.79
C GLN A 235 19.62 -10.27 -15.11
N PRO A 236 19.95 -11.31 -15.89
CA PRO A 236 19.10 -12.51 -16.02
C PRO A 236 18.97 -13.32 -14.72
N ILE A 237 20.03 -13.38 -13.91
CA ILE A 237 20.07 -14.15 -12.66
C ILE A 237 19.25 -13.46 -11.57
N MET A 238 19.39 -12.14 -11.40
CA MET A 238 18.56 -11.31 -10.54
C MET A 238 17.09 -11.32 -10.98
N ARG A 239 16.81 -11.26 -12.29
CA ARG A 239 15.43 -11.48 -12.79
C ARG A 239 14.87 -12.82 -12.34
N MET A 240 15.66 -13.90 -12.38
CA MET A 240 15.19 -15.20 -11.93
C MET A 240 15.05 -15.30 -10.41
N ALA A 241 15.94 -14.68 -9.63
CA ALA A 241 15.86 -14.61 -8.17
C ALA A 241 14.66 -13.77 -7.69
N VAL A 242 14.39 -12.62 -8.33
CA VAL A 242 13.20 -11.79 -8.06
C VAL A 242 11.93 -12.48 -8.54
N GLN A 243 11.94 -13.19 -9.67
CA GLN A 243 10.81 -14.03 -10.08
C GLN A 243 10.58 -15.23 -9.15
N LEU A 244 11.62 -15.75 -8.48
CA LEU A 244 11.51 -16.79 -7.47
C LEU A 244 11.00 -16.24 -6.12
N SER A 245 11.40 -15.04 -5.70
CA SER A 245 10.83 -14.38 -4.51
C SER A 245 9.37 -13.96 -4.74
N ALA A 246 9.02 -13.48 -5.94
CA ALA A 246 7.66 -13.09 -6.32
C ALA A 246 6.64 -14.25 -6.39
N ILE A 247 7.07 -15.51 -6.25
CA ILE A 247 6.18 -16.67 -6.13
C ILE A 247 5.46 -16.72 -4.77
N GLN A 248 5.93 -15.96 -3.76
CA GLN A 248 5.24 -15.81 -2.46
C GLN A 248 5.33 -14.39 -1.90
N ASP A 249 4.32 -13.55 -2.17
CA ASP A 249 4.00 -12.52 -1.19
C ASP A 249 3.57 -13.18 0.14
N GLN A 250 3.91 -12.54 1.27
CA GLN A 250 3.52 -13.01 2.60
C GLN A 250 2.08 -12.58 2.99
N LEU A 251 1.27 -12.16 2.02
CA LEU A 251 -0.06 -11.60 2.25
C LEU A 251 -1.14 -12.68 2.13
N GLY A 252 -1.98 -12.78 3.17
CA GLY A 252 -3.21 -13.56 3.09
C GLY A 252 -4.23 -12.97 2.11
N TYR A 253 -5.14 -13.81 1.63
CA TYR A 253 -6.19 -13.46 0.65
C TYR A 253 -6.92 -12.14 0.97
N GLU A 254 -7.33 -11.94 2.23
CA GLU A 254 -7.99 -10.71 2.69
C GLU A 254 -7.10 -9.47 2.58
N LYS A 255 -5.81 -9.59 2.92
CA LYS A 255 -4.85 -8.48 2.78
C LYS A 255 -4.67 -8.11 1.30
N ARG A 256 -4.61 -9.10 0.40
CA ARG A 256 -4.54 -8.85 -1.04
C ARG A 256 -5.77 -8.10 -1.56
N ILE A 257 -6.98 -8.43 -1.10
CA ILE A 257 -8.19 -7.66 -1.44
C ILE A 257 -8.04 -6.19 -1.01
N LYS A 258 -7.53 -5.92 0.20
CA LYS A 258 -7.33 -4.54 0.67
C LYS A 258 -6.29 -3.79 -0.18
N VAL A 259 -5.15 -4.41 -0.52
CA VAL A 259 -4.14 -3.82 -1.42
C VAL A 259 -4.72 -3.53 -2.81
N LEU A 260 -5.48 -4.47 -3.38
CA LEU A 260 -6.10 -4.33 -4.71
C LEU A 260 -7.17 -3.25 -4.78
N ARG A 261 -7.87 -2.97 -3.68
CA ARG A 261 -8.82 -1.84 -3.55
C ARG A 261 -8.09 -0.51 -3.34
N TRP A 262 -7.07 -0.49 -2.48
CA TRP A 262 -6.24 0.69 -2.23
C TRP A 262 -5.55 1.21 -3.50
N MET A 263 -5.10 0.32 -4.39
CA MET A 263 -4.55 0.73 -5.70
C MET A 263 -5.63 1.35 -6.61
N SER A 264 -6.72 0.63 -6.86
CA SER A 264 -7.84 1.15 -7.65
C SER A 264 -9.07 0.25 -7.55
N GLU A 265 -10.24 0.85 -7.35
CA GLU A 265 -11.54 0.17 -7.49
C GLU A 265 -12.13 0.33 -8.92
N THR A 266 -11.49 1.12 -9.79
CA THR A 266 -12.01 1.45 -11.12
C THR A 266 -12.03 0.23 -12.07
N PRO A 267 -13.18 -0.08 -12.71
CA PRO A 267 -13.31 -1.20 -13.64
C PRO A 267 -12.72 -0.87 -15.03
N TYR A 268 -11.78 -1.69 -15.51
CA TYR A 268 -11.08 -1.50 -16.79
C TYR A 268 -11.52 -2.44 -17.93
N GLY A 269 -12.19 -3.56 -17.62
CA GLY A 269 -12.45 -4.66 -18.57
C GLY A 269 -13.57 -4.51 -19.61
N PRO A 270 -14.83 -4.17 -19.26
CA PRO A 270 -16.02 -4.55 -20.04
C PRO A 270 -16.04 -4.09 -21.50
N GLN A 271 -15.50 -2.90 -21.80
CA GLN A 271 -15.62 -2.30 -23.14
C GLN A 271 -14.69 -2.94 -24.18
N PHE A 272 -13.60 -3.59 -23.77
CA PHE A 272 -12.71 -4.34 -24.68
C PHE A 272 -13.26 -5.71 -25.08
N GLU A 273 -14.25 -6.23 -24.34
CA GLU A 273 -14.94 -7.50 -24.63
C GLU A 273 -16.10 -7.33 -25.63
N GLY A 274 -16.40 -6.09 -26.03
CA GLY A 274 -17.49 -5.68 -26.93
C GLY A 274 -17.60 -6.48 -28.23
N ASN A 275 -18.47 -7.49 -28.20
CA ASN A 275 -19.02 -8.32 -29.27
C ASN A 275 -18.14 -8.52 -30.55
N PRO A 276 -17.21 -9.51 -30.53
CA PRO A 276 -16.30 -9.84 -31.64
C PRO A 276 -16.96 -10.22 -32.98
N LYS A 277 -18.29 -10.42 -33.03
CA LYS A 277 -19.03 -11.00 -34.16
C LYS A 277 -19.26 -10.06 -35.35
N SER A 278 -18.66 -8.86 -35.34
CA SER A 278 -18.91 -7.80 -36.34
C SER A 278 -17.69 -7.39 -37.17
N LEU A 279 -16.47 -7.78 -36.80
CA LEU A 279 -15.28 -7.55 -37.62
C LEU A 279 -15.21 -8.59 -38.76
N ALA A 280 -14.78 -8.15 -39.94
CA ALA A 280 -14.37 -9.06 -41.00
C ALA A 280 -13.00 -9.68 -40.67
N GLU A 281 -12.73 -10.89 -41.18
CA GLU A 281 -11.51 -11.64 -40.83
C GLU A 281 -10.20 -10.92 -41.21
N ASP A 282 -10.25 -9.98 -42.16
CA ASP A 282 -9.12 -9.15 -42.62
C ASP A 282 -9.14 -7.68 -42.16
N SER A 283 -10.04 -7.28 -41.25
CA SER A 283 -10.14 -5.87 -40.80
C SER A 283 -8.84 -5.36 -40.14
N GLY A 284 -8.39 -4.16 -40.51
CA GLY A 284 -7.24 -3.49 -39.87
C GLY A 284 -5.87 -4.02 -40.31
N GLN A 285 -5.79 -4.91 -41.30
CA GLN A 285 -4.53 -5.46 -41.81
C GLN A 285 -3.58 -4.40 -42.39
N TRP A 286 -4.11 -3.29 -42.92
CA TRP A 286 -3.31 -2.16 -43.39
C TRP A 286 -2.49 -1.51 -42.26
N PHE A 287 -3.02 -1.49 -41.03
CA PHE A 287 -2.34 -0.94 -39.86
C PHE A 287 -1.29 -1.92 -39.33
N LEU A 288 -1.60 -3.21 -39.25
CA LEU A 288 -0.64 -4.25 -38.84
C LEU A 288 0.54 -4.40 -39.81
N LYS A 289 0.35 -4.08 -41.10
CA LYS A 289 1.39 -4.04 -42.14
C LYS A 289 2.08 -2.67 -42.25
N SER A 290 1.65 -1.68 -41.45
CA SER A 290 2.24 -0.34 -41.48
C SER A 290 3.66 -0.36 -40.90
N ARG A 291 4.50 0.54 -41.42
CA ARG A 291 5.86 0.71 -40.90
C ARG A 291 5.81 1.21 -39.45
N GLU A 292 4.89 2.12 -39.18
CA GLU A 292 4.66 2.72 -37.86
C GLU A 292 4.38 1.64 -36.78
N TYR A 293 3.54 0.64 -37.08
CA TYR A 293 3.29 -0.49 -36.18
C TYR A 293 4.49 -1.43 -36.07
N SER A 294 5.13 -1.77 -37.19
CA SER A 294 6.30 -2.67 -37.20
C SER A 294 7.48 -2.09 -36.40
N ASP A 295 7.80 -0.82 -36.60
CA ASP A 295 8.90 -0.11 -35.93
C ASP A 295 8.64 -0.04 -34.41
N TRP A 296 7.39 0.11 -33.96
CA TRP A 296 7.01 0.01 -32.54
C TRP A 296 7.13 -1.42 -31.98
N SER A 297 6.54 -2.41 -32.65
CA SER A 297 6.42 -3.78 -32.14
C SER A 297 7.73 -4.57 -32.17
N SER A 298 8.66 -4.24 -33.08
CA SER A 298 9.93 -4.95 -33.27
C SER A 298 11.16 -4.24 -32.68
N SER A 299 11.02 -2.99 -32.25
CA SER A 299 12.10 -2.25 -31.58
C SER A 299 12.39 -2.84 -30.18
N ASN A 300 13.67 -2.93 -29.81
CA ASN A 300 14.09 -3.32 -28.45
C ASN A 300 14.05 -2.14 -27.45
N GLU A 301 13.88 -0.91 -27.91
CA GLU A 301 13.76 0.27 -27.05
C GLU A 301 12.34 0.45 -26.51
N SER A 302 12.23 0.97 -25.27
CA SER A 302 10.99 1.52 -24.75
C SER A 302 10.52 2.70 -25.63
N CYS A 303 9.26 2.68 -26.06
CA CYS A 303 8.68 3.67 -26.96
C CYS A 303 7.13 3.70 -26.94
N VAL A 304 6.58 4.80 -27.45
CA VAL A 304 5.14 5.10 -27.51
C VAL A 304 4.65 5.06 -28.96
N LEU A 305 3.64 4.25 -29.27
CA LEU A 305 2.90 4.32 -30.53
C LEU A 305 1.64 5.15 -30.32
N TRP A 306 1.51 6.27 -31.02
CA TRP A 306 0.36 7.15 -30.94
C TRP A 306 -0.50 7.06 -32.20
N LEU A 307 -1.70 6.48 -32.07
CA LEU A 307 -2.71 6.37 -33.11
C LEU A 307 -3.70 7.54 -33.04
N SER A 308 -3.58 8.46 -34.00
CA SER A 308 -4.41 9.66 -34.11
C SER A 308 -5.43 9.53 -35.24
N GLY A 309 -6.67 9.98 -35.05
CA GLY A 309 -7.71 9.89 -36.10
C GLY A 309 -9.06 10.53 -35.75
N PRO A 310 -9.93 10.76 -36.75
CA PRO A 310 -11.23 11.42 -36.56
C PRO A 310 -12.26 10.53 -35.85
N TRP A 311 -13.47 11.07 -35.67
CA TRP A 311 -14.60 10.38 -35.04
C TRP A 311 -15.02 9.12 -35.81
N GLY A 312 -15.28 8.03 -35.08
CA GLY A 312 -15.79 6.79 -35.65
C GLY A 312 -14.87 6.15 -36.70
N SER A 313 -13.56 6.45 -36.71
CA SER A 313 -12.60 5.95 -37.69
C SER A 313 -12.01 4.56 -37.39
N GLY A 314 -12.48 3.90 -36.32
CA GLY A 314 -12.04 2.56 -35.91
C GLY A 314 -10.87 2.50 -34.92
N LYS A 315 -10.48 3.61 -34.26
CA LYS A 315 -9.33 3.66 -33.32
C LYS A 315 -9.39 2.57 -32.23
N THR A 316 -10.42 2.60 -31.38
CA THR A 316 -10.68 1.59 -30.34
C THR A 316 -10.66 0.16 -30.90
N THR A 317 -11.25 -0.05 -32.09
CA THR A 317 -11.26 -1.35 -32.76
C THR A 317 -9.85 -1.85 -33.12
N LEU A 318 -8.96 -0.96 -33.59
CA LEU A 318 -7.56 -1.28 -33.87
C LEU A 318 -6.76 -1.55 -32.58
N VAL A 319 -7.01 -0.78 -31.51
CA VAL A 319 -6.41 -1.01 -30.19
C VAL A 319 -6.81 -2.39 -29.66
N SER A 320 -8.10 -2.72 -29.64
CA SER A 320 -8.62 -4.03 -29.22
C SER A 320 -8.06 -5.19 -30.06
N LEU A 321 -7.84 -4.98 -31.36
CA LEU A 321 -7.28 -5.97 -32.27
C LEU A 321 -5.80 -6.27 -31.95
N VAL A 322 -4.99 -5.25 -31.65
CA VAL A 322 -3.60 -5.42 -31.21
C VAL A 322 -3.54 -6.06 -29.81
N LEU A 323 -4.35 -5.58 -28.86
CA LEU A 323 -4.43 -6.10 -27.50
C LEU A 323 -4.73 -7.60 -27.49
N ARG A 324 -5.77 -8.02 -28.23
CA ARG A 324 -6.16 -9.44 -28.37
C ARG A 324 -5.04 -10.28 -28.97
N ARG A 325 -4.33 -9.77 -29.98
CA ARG A 325 -3.23 -10.50 -30.63
C ARG A 325 -2.06 -10.72 -29.67
N LEU A 326 -1.71 -9.73 -28.84
CA LEU A 326 -0.68 -9.89 -27.81
C LEU A 326 -1.11 -10.87 -26.72
N GLN A 327 -2.37 -10.81 -26.27
CA GLN A 327 -2.92 -11.77 -25.31
C GLN A 327 -2.93 -13.21 -25.86
N GLN A 328 -3.25 -13.41 -27.14
CA GLN A 328 -3.17 -14.71 -27.81
C GLN A 328 -1.73 -15.22 -27.91
N HIS A 329 -0.79 -14.41 -28.42
CA HIS A 329 0.63 -14.80 -28.46
C HIS A 329 1.20 -15.10 -27.07
N SER A 330 0.78 -14.38 -26.03
CA SER A 330 1.13 -14.65 -24.63
C SER A 330 0.62 -16.01 -24.12
N LEU A 331 -0.55 -16.47 -24.59
CA LEU A 331 -1.09 -17.79 -24.25
C LEU A 331 -0.36 -18.92 -24.99
N ASP A 332 0.03 -18.68 -26.24
CA ASP A 332 0.69 -19.68 -27.09
C ASP A 332 2.17 -19.92 -26.70
N VAL A 333 2.90 -18.86 -26.30
CA VAL A 333 4.35 -18.92 -26.02
C VAL A 333 4.65 -19.28 -24.55
N GLY A 334 3.68 -19.20 -23.65
CA GLY A 334 3.82 -19.62 -22.24
C GLY A 334 4.63 -18.66 -21.35
N ASN A 335 5.33 -17.68 -21.91
CA ASN A 335 5.85 -16.51 -21.20
C ASN A 335 4.83 -15.36 -21.34
N ALA A 336 4.13 -15.05 -20.25
CA ALA A 336 3.19 -13.95 -20.20
C ALA A 336 3.88 -12.65 -19.77
N PHE A 337 4.15 -11.77 -20.74
CA PHE A 337 4.50 -10.38 -20.44
C PHE A 337 3.27 -9.67 -19.85
N PRO A 338 3.40 -8.86 -18.79
CA PRO A 338 2.29 -8.09 -18.25
C PRO A 338 1.74 -7.11 -19.30
N VAL A 339 0.43 -7.20 -19.54
CA VAL A 339 -0.32 -6.32 -20.44
C VAL A 339 -1.38 -5.60 -19.63
N ALA A 340 -1.25 -4.29 -19.49
CA ALA A 340 -2.23 -3.42 -18.83
C ALA A 340 -2.95 -2.55 -19.86
N PHE A 341 -4.24 -2.34 -19.68
CA PHE A 341 -5.05 -1.52 -20.58
C PHE A 341 -6.07 -0.67 -19.82
N PHE A 342 -6.39 0.50 -20.36
CA PHE A 342 -7.43 1.38 -19.84
C PHE A 342 -8.18 2.09 -20.98
N TYR A 343 -9.48 2.32 -20.78
CA TYR A 343 -10.33 3.10 -21.68
C TYR A 343 -10.77 4.38 -20.96
N CYS A 344 -10.27 5.53 -21.42
CA CYS A 344 -10.64 6.84 -20.89
C CYS A 344 -12.05 7.24 -21.34
N SER A 345 -12.78 7.94 -20.48
CA SER A 345 -14.16 8.37 -20.75
C SER A 345 -14.52 9.55 -19.88
N ARG A 346 -14.92 10.70 -20.46
CA ARG A 346 -15.26 11.90 -19.68
C ARG A 346 -16.66 11.87 -19.06
N ASP A 347 -17.20 10.69 -18.81
CA ASP A 347 -18.58 10.46 -18.40
C ASP A 347 -18.83 10.99 -16.97
N THR A 348 -19.89 11.79 -16.76
CA THR A 348 -20.21 12.33 -15.41
C THR A 348 -20.61 11.24 -14.43
N ALA A 349 -21.10 10.12 -14.94
CA ALA A 349 -21.47 8.94 -14.19
C ALA A 349 -20.28 8.09 -13.75
N ASN A 350 -19.11 8.25 -14.39
CA ASN A 350 -17.88 7.50 -14.16
C ASN A 350 -16.63 8.44 -14.20
N PRO A 351 -16.56 9.49 -13.35
CA PRO A 351 -15.50 10.51 -13.41
C PRO A 351 -14.08 9.93 -13.22
N GLU A 352 -13.96 8.81 -12.50
CA GLU A 352 -12.71 8.05 -12.33
C GLU A 352 -12.16 7.44 -13.64
N ARG A 353 -12.88 7.53 -14.77
CA ARG A 353 -12.36 7.18 -16.09
C ARG A 353 -11.69 8.34 -16.83
N ALA A 354 -11.79 9.56 -16.30
CA ALA A 354 -11.10 10.75 -16.82
C ALA A 354 -9.92 11.19 -15.93
N ASP A 355 -9.94 10.82 -14.65
CA ASP A 355 -8.96 11.20 -13.61
C ASP A 355 -7.62 10.45 -13.75
N PRO A 356 -6.49 11.15 -13.99
CA PRO A 356 -5.15 10.55 -14.07
C PRO A 356 -4.75 9.66 -12.88
N ASP A 357 -5.14 10.03 -11.65
CA ASP A 357 -4.82 9.24 -10.44
C ASP A 357 -5.43 7.82 -10.53
N LYS A 358 -6.64 7.74 -11.11
CA LYS A 358 -7.43 6.51 -11.23
C LYS A 358 -7.03 5.68 -12.44
N ILE A 359 -6.68 6.35 -13.55
CA ILE A 359 -6.12 5.72 -14.75
C ILE A 359 -4.81 5.00 -14.39
N LEU A 360 -3.86 5.70 -13.77
CA LEU A 360 -2.57 5.11 -13.37
C LEU A 360 -2.74 4.05 -12.28
N GLY A 361 -3.61 4.25 -11.28
CA GLY A 361 -3.91 3.23 -10.27
C GLY A 361 -4.50 1.94 -10.86
N ALA A 362 -5.35 2.05 -11.90
CA ALA A 362 -5.91 0.89 -12.60
C ALA A 362 -4.89 0.16 -13.49
N LEU A 363 -3.93 0.89 -14.07
CA LEU A 363 -2.80 0.29 -14.79
C LEU A 363 -1.82 -0.41 -13.82
N LEU A 364 -1.45 0.26 -12.72
CA LEU A 364 -0.61 -0.30 -11.65
C LEU A 364 -1.19 -1.62 -11.10
N LYS A 365 -2.50 -1.66 -10.85
CA LYS A 365 -3.20 -2.88 -10.43
C LYS A 365 -3.04 -4.02 -11.43
N GLN A 366 -3.21 -3.76 -12.72
CA GLN A 366 -3.04 -4.78 -13.76
C GLN A 366 -1.59 -5.28 -13.88
N LEU A 367 -0.60 -4.40 -13.70
CA LEU A 367 0.82 -4.75 -13.75
C LEU A 367 1.31 -5.49 -12.49
N SER A 368 0.65 -5.32 -11.34
CA SER A 368 1.05 -5.91 -10.05
C SER A 368 0.27 -7.16 -9.62
N GLY A 369 -0.96 -7.36 -10.12
CA GLY A 369 -1.78 -8.55 -9.90
C GLY A 369 -3.27 -8.28 -10.09
N ILE A 370 -3.96 -9.09 -10.91
CA ILE A 370 -5.36 -8.83 -11.27
C ILE A 370 -6.32 -9.43 -10.23
N LYS A 371 -6.00 -10.61 -9.69
CA LYS A 371 -6.90 -11.36 -8.80
C LYS A 371 -6.31 -11.53 -7.40
N PRO A 372 -7.13 -11.55 -6.33
CA PRO A 372 -6.66 -11.88 -4.97
C PRO A 372 -6.03 -13.28 -4.84
N THR A 373 -6.19 -14.15 -5.84
CA THR A 373 -5.57 -15.49 -5.94
C THR A 373 -4.16 -15.46 -6.51
N GLU A 374 -3.78 -14.41 -7.22
CA GLU A 374 -2.43 -14.18 -7.76
C GLU A 374 -1.55 -13.55 -6.68
N THR A 375 -0.22 -13.59 -6.85
CA THR A 375 0.70 -12.90 -5.94
C THR A 375 0.88 -11.45 -6.37
N ILE A 376 0.95 -10.53 -5.40
CA ILE A 376 1.20 -9.12 -5.64
C ILE A 376 2.71 -8.88 -5.71
N ILE A 377 3.17 -8.24 -6.78
CA ILE A 377 4.60 -7.98 -6.99
C ILE A 377 5.14 -7.01 -5.92
N GLU A 378 6.34 -7.32 -5.41
CA GLU A 378 6.91 -6.82 -4.15
C GLU A 378 6.87 -5.30 -3.90
N PRO A 379 7.17 -4.39 -4.86
CA PRO A 379 7.19 -2.95 -4.60
C PRO A 379 5.87 -2.40 -4.04
N VAL A 380 4.74 -2.91 -4.56
CA VAL A 380 3.38 -2.52 -4.14
C VAL A 380 3.07 -3.06 -2.73
N ALA A 381 3.47 -4.30 -2.45
CA ALA A 381 3.22 -4.94 -1.16
C ALA A 381 3.99 -4.26 -0.01
N ILE A 382 5.21 -3.79 -0.27
CA ILE A 382 6.04 -3.03 0.68
C ILE A 382 5.42 -1.66 0.96
N GLU A 383 5.14 -0.87 -0.09
CA GLU A 383 4.59 0.49 0.05
C GLU A 383 3.25 0.49 0.82
N TYR A 384 2.36 -0.45 0.51
CA TYR A 384 1.10 -0.62 1.26
C TYR A 384 1.35 -0.92 2.74
N SER A 385 2.29 -1.83 3.04
CA SER A 385 2.59 -2.23 4.42
C SER A 385 3.18 -1.07 5.25
N GLN A 386 3.99 -0.21 4.62
CA GLN A 386 4.52 1.00 5.24
C GLN A 386 3.41 2.03 5.52
N ARG A 387 2.52 2.29 4.56
CA ARG A 387 1.40 3.23 4.76
C ARG A 387 0.39 2.76 5.80
N VAL A 388 0.12 1.46 5.88
CA VAL A 388 -0.74 0.89 6.93
C VAL A 388 -0.12 1.08 8.31
N ALA A 389 1.18 0.85 8.49
CA ALA A 389 1.83 1.05 9.78
C ALA A 389 1.70 2.51 10.29
N VAL A 390 1.85 3.51 9.41
CA VAL A 390 1.67 4.93 9.74
C VAL A 390 0.20 5.27 10.04
N ALA A 391 -0.74 4.64 9.32
CA ALA A 391 -2.18 4.90 9.48
C ALA A 391 -2.77 4.26 10.75
N ASP A 392 -2.30 3.05 11.13
CA ASP A 392 -2.70 2.34 12.35
C ASP A 392 -2.32 3.12 13.63
N GLU A 393 -1.17 3.83 13.63
CA GLU A 393 -0.77 4.73 14.74
C GLU A 393 -1.76 5.88 14.98
N HIS A 394 -2.53 6.26 13.96
CA HIS A 394 -3.47 7.38 13.99
C HIS A 394 -4.94 6.97 13.92
N GLY A 395 -5.23 5.66 13.77
CA GLY A 395 -6.59 5.14 13.59
C GLY A 395 -7.26 5.57 12.28
N GLN A 396 -6.48 5.75 11.21
CA GLN A 396 -6.94 6.22 9.90
C GLN A 396 -6.76 5.15 8.81
N GLU A 397 -7.35 5.36 7.63
CA GLU A 397 -7.09 4.52 6.45
C GLU A 397 -5.80 4.97 5.73
N PRO A 398 -5.06 4.06 5.07
CA PRO A 398 -3.83 4.42 4.36
C PRO A 398 -4.10 5.42 3.22
N LYS A 399 -3.25 6.45 3.11
CA LYS A 399 -3.36 7.51 2.08
C LYS A 399 -3.53 6.88 0.67
N PRO A 400 -4.55 7.29 -0.11
CA PRO A 400 -4.67 6.91 -1.51
C PRO A 400 -3.42 7.26 -2.31
N LEU A 401 -3.17 6.48 -3.37
CA LEU A 401 -2.12 6.79 -4.34
C LEU A 401 -2.53 8.00 -5.19
N ASP A 402 -1.56 8.86 -5.47
CA ASP A 402 -1.63 9.92 -6.49
C ASP A 402 -0.82 9.54 -7.75
N VAL A 403 -0.86 10.40 -8.78
CA VAL A 403 -0.10 10.25 -10.03
C VAL A 403 1.40 9.94 -9.76
N GLU A 404 2.02 10.61 -8.80
CA GLU A 404 3.45 10.45 -8.52
C GLU A 404 3.75 9.10 -7.86
N ASP A 405 2.97 8.76 -6.82
CA ASP A 405 3.02 7.46 -6.15
C ASP A 405 2.84 6.31 -7.17
N CYS A 406 1.83 6.40 -8.05
CA CYS A 406 1.56 5.40 -9.07
C CYS A 406 2.68 5.31 -10.11
N THR A 407 3.22 6.44 -10.59
CA THR A 407 4.29 6.46 -11.59
C THR A 407 5.54 5.77 -11.08
N LYS A 408 5.98 6.13 -9.87
CA LYS A 408 7.13 5.52 -9.20
C LYS A 408 6.96 4.00 -9.07
N LEU A 409 5.79 3.52 -8.64
CA LEU A 409 5.52 2.09 -8.50
C LEU A 409 5.48 1.37 -9.86
N ILE A 410 4.88 1.95 -10.90
CA ILE A 410 4.87 1.36 -12.25
C ILE A 410 6.30 1.25 -12.80
N THR A 411 7.11 2.31 -12.72
CA THR A 411 8.52 2.26 -13.14
C THR A 411 9.31 1.21 -12.36
N GLN A 412 9.08 1.05 -11.06
CA GLN A 412 9.72 -0.01 -10.27
C GLN A 412 9.32 -1.43 -10.72
N LEU A 413 8.06 -1.66 -11.13
CA LEU A 413 7.64 -2.94 -11.71
C LEU A 413 8.28 -3.17 -13.10
N CYS A 414 8.34 -2.13 -13.92
CA CYS A 414 8.94 -2.14 -15.25
C CYS A 414 10.48 -2.16 -15.25
N ASN A 415 11.14 -2.03 -14.10
CA ASN A 415 12.56 -2.34 -13.93
C ASN A 415 12.84 -3.85 -13.87
N VAL A 416 11.82 -4.68 -13.62
CA VAL A 416 11.96 -6.13 -13.39
C VAL A 416 11.42 -6.94 -14.57
N ASN A 417 10.31 -6.50 -15.17
CA ASN A 417 9.68 -7.17 -16.31
C ASN A 417 9.33 -6.17 -17.43
N PRO A 418 9.55 -6.51 -18.71
CA PRO A 418 9.05 -5.71 -19.82
C PRO A 418 7.52 -5.75 -19.85
N ALA A 419 6.89 -4.65 -20.28
CA ALA A 419 5.44 -4.45 -20.15
C ALA A 419 4.82 -3.78 -21.37
N PHE A 420 3.55 -4.11 -21.64
CA PHE A 420 2.72 -3.41 -22.62
C PHE A 420 1.62 -2.62 -21.90
N ILE A 421 1.49 -1.33 -22.23
CA ILE A 421 0.52 -0.40 -21.63
C ILE A 421 -0.34 0.21 -22.73
N PHE A 422 -1.66 0.05 -22.62
CA PHE A 422 -2.63 0.59 -23.57
C PHE A 422 -3.51 1.65 -22.91
N VAL A 423 -3.61 2.84 -23.52
CA VAL A 423 -4.56 3.88 -23.12
C VAL A 423 -5.37 4.32 -24.33
N ASP A 424 -6.64 3.90 -24.38
CA ASP A 424 -7.57 4.24 -25.44
C ASP A 424 -8.41 5.48 -25.09
N ALA A 425 -8.80 6.23 -26.11
CA ALA A 425 -9.57 7.48 -26.03
C ALA A 425 -8.93 8.52 -25.09
N LEU A 426 -7.60 8.70 -25.14
CA LEU A 426 -6.85 9.59 -24.25
C LEU A 426 -7.38 11.04 -24.23
N ASP A 427 -8.01 11.51 -25.32
CA ASP A 427 -8.66 12.83 -25.39
C ASP A 427 -9.97 12.95 -24.57
N GLU A 428 -10.45 11.86 -23.97
CA GLU A 428 -11.54 11.83 -22.98
C GLU A 428 -11.02 11.94 -21.52
N CYS A 429 -9.70 12.00 -21.30
CA CYS A 429 -9.11 12.35 -20.01
C CYS A 429 -9.48 13.80 -19.62
N ASP A 430 -9.32 14.16 -18.35
CA ASP A 430 -9.50 15.54 -17.88
C ASP A 430 -8.51 16.49 -18.56
N GLU A 431 -9.02 17.43 -19.35
CA GLU A 431 -8.22 18.46 -20.04
C GLU A 431 -7.32 19.25 -19.09
N GLY A 432 -7.77 19.48 -17.85
CA GLY A 432 -6.98 20.22 -16.85
C GLY A 432 -5.78 19.45 -16.30
N ARG A 433 -5.71 18.13 -16.48
CA ARG A 433 -4.68 17.24 -15.88
C ARG A 433 -4.05 16.24 -16.84
N LEU A 434 -4.42 16.24 -18.12
CA LEU A 434 -3.89 15.33 -19.14
C LEU A 434 -2.35 15.37 -19.25
N TYR A 435 -1.72 16.53 -18.99
CA TYR A 435 -0.27 16.68 -18.96
C TYR A 435 0.38 15.78 -17.89
N GLU A 436 -0.22 15.65 -16.70
CA GLU A 436 0.28 14.81 -15.60
C GLU A 436 0.35 13.33 -16.00
N LEU A 437 -0.65 12.86 -16.75
CA LEU A 437 -0.70 11.49 -17.30
C LEU A 437 0.36 11.29 -18.39
N LEU A 438 0.52 12.27 -19.29
CA LEU A 438 1.49 12.22 -20.38
C LEU A 438 2.94 12.24 -19.89
N GLU A 439 3.29 13.15 -18.99
CA GLU A 439 4.62 13.21 -18.36
C GLU A 439 4.93 11.92 -17.57
N SER A 440 3.92 11.35 -16.89
CA SER A 440 4.08 10.08 -16.19
C SER A 440 4.34 8.91 -17.12
N LEU A 441 3.65 8.85 -18.27
CA LEU A 441 3.92 7.85 -19.32
C LEU A 441 5.30 8.02 -19.96
N ASP A 442 5.76 9.26 -20.20
CA ASP A 442 7.13 9.51 -20.66
C ASP A 442 8.15 9.02 -19.62
N ARG A 443 7.98 9.38 -18.34
CA ARG A 443 8.87 8.90 -17.27
C ARG A 443 8.92 7.39 -17.17
N ILE A 444 7.79 6.70 -17.26
CA ILE A 444 7.75 5.22 -17.29
C ILE A 444 8.56 4.69 -18.49
N VAL A 445 8.39 5.25 -19.68
CA VAL A 445 9.12 4.83 -20.89
C VAL A 445 10.62 5.17 -20.83
N SER A 446 10.98 6.29 -20.21
CA SER A 446 12.34 6.84 -20.18
C SER A 446 13.20 6.31 -19.01
N GLN A 447 12.58 5.88 -17.90
CA GLN A 447 13.29 5.51 -16.65
C GLN A 447 13.21 4.01 -16.32
N SER A 448 12.43 3.21 -17.04
CA SER A 448 12.34 1.76 -16.81
C SER A 448 13.57 1.00 -17.35
N GLY A 449 14.07 0.05 -16.57
CA GLY A 449 15.20 -0.80 -16.91
C GLY A 449 14.92 -1.88 -17.97
N GLU A 450 13.68 -2.35 -18.08
CA GLU A 450 13.24 -3.28 -19.15
C GLU A 450 12.38 -2.55 -20.20
N THR A 451 12.19 -3.19 -21.36
CA THR A 451 11.45 -2.61 -22.49
C THR A 451 9.98 -2.37 -22.17
N VAL A 452 9.53 -1.11 -22.18
CA VAL A 452 8.11 -0.73 -22.02
C VAL A 452 7.53 -0.22 -23.34
N LYS A 453 6.42 -0.82 -23.76
CA LYS A 453 5.70 -0.49 -24.99
C LYS A 453 4.35 0.15 -24.67
N VAL A 454 4.23 1.45 -24.91
CA VAL A 454 2.96 2.17 -24.72
C VAL A 454 2.24 2.32 -26.05
N PHE A 455 0.92 2.09 -26.07
CA PHE A 455 0.04 2.39 -27.20
C PHE A 455 -1.02 3.41 -26.73
N LEU A 456 -1.02 4.58 -27.36
CA LEU A 456 -1.98 5.66 -27.11
C LEU A 456 -2.93 5.81 -28.31
N SER A 457 -4.20 6.06 -28.05
CA SER A 457 -5.22 6.31 -29.08
C SER A 457 -6.00 7.57 -28.74
N SER A 458 -6.11 8.51 -29.70
CA SER A 458 -6.85 9.76 -29.50
C SER A 458 -7.25 10.50 -30.80
N ARG A 459 -7.95 11.64 -30.65
CA ARG A 459 -7.95 12.72 -31.66
C ARG A 459 -6.54 13.31 -31.85
N GLU A 460 -6.35 14.17 -32.86
CA GLU A 460 -5.10 14.93 -32.95
C GLU A 460 -5.01 15.91 -31.77
N ASN A 461 -4.10 15.65 -30.83
CA ASN A 461 -3.78 16.53 -29.72
C ASN A 461 -2.28 16.86 -29.75
N ILE A 462 -1.94 18.15 -29.67
CA ILE A 462 -0.56 18.66 -29.64
C ILE A 462 0.16 18.25 -28.34
N ASP A 463 -0.55 18.12 -27.22
CA ASP A 463 0.00 17.85 -25.89
C ASP A 463 0.84 16.57 -25.85
N VAL A 464 0.42 15.53 -26.58
CA VAL A 464 1.12 14.23 -26.68
C VAL A 464 2.55 14.42 -27.20
N THR A 465 2.74 15.35 -28.14
CA THR A 465 4.06 15.67 -28.72
C THR A 465 4.82 16.78 -27.96
N GLN A 466 4.20 17.41 -26.98
CA GLN A 466 4.85 18.39 -26.10
C GLN A 466 5.41 17.72 -24.82
N HIS A 467 4.66 16.78 -24.24
CA HIS A 467 4.96 16.19 -22.93
C HIS A 467 5.62 14.80 -23.01
N ILE A 468 5.59 14.13 -24.18
CA ILE A 468 6.36 12.90 -24.43
C ILE A 468 7.51 13.23 -25.40
N HIS A 469 8.71 12.77 -25.10
CA HIS A 469 9.92 13.10 -25.84
C HIS A 469 9.82 12.70 -27.32
N PRO A 470 10.02 13.61 -28.30
CA PRO A 470 9.74 13.34 -29.71
C PRO A 470 10.49 12.13 -30.32
N SER A 471 11.67 11.77 -29.79
CA SER A 471 12.40 10.57 -30.27
C SER A 471 11.80 9.24 -29.80
N LYS A 472 10.85 9.27 -28.85
CA LYS A 472 10.18 8.10 -28.29
C LYS A 472 8.76 7.90 -28.80
N VAL A 473 8.19 8.89 -29.50
CA VAL A 473 6.83 8.84 -30.07
C VAL A 473 6.86 8.46 -31.55
N ILE A 474 6.29 7.30 -31.87
CA ILE A 474 5.98 6.87 -33.23
C ILE A 474 4.53 7.28 -33.51
N ARG A 475 4.32 8.29 -34.36
CA ARG A 475 2.98 8.80 -34.71
C ARG A 475 2.41 8.09 -35.92
N SER A 476 1.24 7.45 -35.76
CA SER A 476 0.42 6.94 -36.85
C SER A 476 -0.87 7.74 -36.95
N ARG A 477 -1.22 8.19 -38.17
CA ARG A 477 -2.46 8.94 -38.44
C ARG A 477 -3.39 8.12 -39.32
N ILE A 478 -4.63 7.95 -38.88
CA ILE A 478 -5.73 7.44 -39.69
C ILE A 478 -6.22 8.58 -40.59
N VAL A 479 -6.07 8.38 -41.89
CA VAL A 479 -6.62 9.23 -42.95
C VAL A 479 -7.58 8.39 -43.80
N PRO A 480 -8.60 8.99 -44.45
CA PRO A 480 -9.62 8.25 -45.20
C PRO A 480 -9.06 7.29 -46.27
N GLU A 481 -7.90 7.61 -46.82
CA GLU A 481 -7.19 6.82 -47.83
C GLU A 481 -6.56 5.54 -47.25
N LYS A 482 -6.24 5.52 -45.95
CA LYS A 482 -5.66 4.34 -45.28
C LYS A 482 -6.72 3.33 -44.81
N ASN A 483 -7.90 3.77 -44.40
CA ASN A 483 -8.97 2.89 -43.89
C ASN A 483 -10.13 2.63 -44.88
N CYS A 484 -10.02 3.08 -46.14
CA CYS A 484 -11.08 2.95 -47.14
C CYS A 484 -11.45 1.48 -47.45
N GLU A 485 -10.49 0.56 -47.42
CA GLU A 485 -10.71 -0.87 -47.70
C GLU A 485 -11.59 -1.52 -46.62
N ASP A 486 -11.24 -1.33 -45.34
CA ASP A 486 -12.06 -1.77 -44.20
C ASP A 486 -13.48 -1.17 -44.25
N ILE A 487 -13.61 0.12 -44.56
CA ILE A 487 -14.91 0.81 -44.65
C ILE A 487 -15.75 0.26 -45.81
N ASN A 488 -15.14 0.02 -46.97
CA ASN A 488 -15.85 -0.53 -48.13
C ASN A 488 -16.38 -1.94 -47.82
N THR A 489 -15.55 -2.80 -47.23
CA THR A 489 -15.96 -4.15 -46.79
C THR A 489 -17.07 -4.07 -45.73
N PHE A 490 -16.97 -3.16 -44.76
CA PHE A 490 -18.02 -2.92 -43.77
C PHE A 490 -19.35 -2.46 -44.41
N ILE A 491 -19.32 -1.50 -45.35
CA ILE A 491 -20.52 -1.03 -46.07
C ILE A 491 -21.21 -2.19 -46.79
N GLU A 492 -20.44 -3.04 -47.48
CA GLU A 492 -20.99 -4.16 -48.24
C GLU A 492 -21.61 -5.22 -47.32
N MET A 493 -20.89 -5.61 -46.26
CA MET A 493 -21.39 -6.53 -45.24
C MET A 493 -22.66 -5.98 -44.55
N GLU A 494 -22.67 -4.71 -44.17
CA GLU A 494 -23.77 -4.11 -43.41
C GLU A 494 -25.01 -3.89 -44.28
N VAL A 495 -24.86 -3.45 -45.53
CA VAL A 495 -25.96 -3.41 -46.51
C VAL A 495 -26.53 -4.81 -46.75
N GLN A 496 -25.68 -5.83 -46.87
CA GLN A 496 -26.11 -7.22 -47.03
C GLN A 496 -26.80 -7.76 -45.77
N ARG A 497 -26.33 -7.40 -44.57
CA ARG A 497 -26.92 -7.76 -43.27
C ARG A 497 -28.30 -7.12 -43.07
N LEU A 498 -28.48 -5.87 -43.44
CA LEU A 498 -29.77 -5.18 -43.36
C LEU A 498 -30.75 -5.67 -44.44
N HIS A 499 -30.25 -6.05 -45.62
CA HIS A 499 -31.06 -6.71 -46.65
C HIS A 499 -31.56 -8.09 -46.20
N SER A 500 -30.68 -8.95 -45.65
CA SER A 500 -31.06 -10.28 -45.18
C SER A 500 -32.02 -10.25 -43.98
N LYS A 501 -31.86 -9.27 -43.07
CA LYS A 501 -32.82 -8.97 -42.00
C LYS A 501 -34.10 -8.25 -42.47
N LYS A 502 -34.28 -7.99 -43.77
CA LYS A 502 -35.43 -7.28 -44.39
C LYS A 502 -35.66 -5.85 -43.87
N LEU A 503 -34.64 -5.21 -43.29
CA LEU A 503 -34.74 -3.86 -42.72
C LEU A 503 -34.65 -2.75 -43.77
N LEU A 504 -34.03 -3.01 -44.93
CA LEU A 504 -34.03 -2.08 -46.06
C LEU A 504 -35.22 -2.36 -47.00
N LEU A 505 -36.16 -1.40 -47.10
CA LEU A 505 -37.35 -1.49 -47.97
C LEU A 505 -38.12 -2.81 -47.82
N CYS A 506 -38.29 -3.30 -46.58
CA CYS A 506 -38.93 -4.58 -46.25
C CYS A 506 -38.30 -5.81 -46.96
N GLY A 507 -37.02 -5.71 -47.36
CA GLY A 507 -36.30 -6.72 -48.16
C GLY A 507 -36.47 -6.60 -49.67
N GLN A 508 -37.24 -5.62 -50.18
CA GLN A 508 -37.55 -5.45 -51.62
C GLN A 508 -36.61 -4.45 -52.35
N ILE A 509 -35.39 -4.21 -51.82
CA ILE A 509 -34.43 -3.32 -52.49
C ILE A 509 -33.95 -3.93 -53.82
N SER A 510 -34.07 -3.17 -54.92
CA SER A 510 -33.64 -3.67 -56.23
C SER A 510 -32.11 -3.74 -56.34
N PRO A 511 -31.53 -4.70 -57.11
CA PRO A 511 -30.08 -4.78 -57.31
C PRO A 511 -29.43 -3.56 -57.99
N ARG A 512 -30.24 -2.64 -58.55
CA ARG A 512 -29.78 -1.33 -59.04
C ARG A 512 -29.71 -0.31 -57.90
N LEU A 513 -30.74 -0.26 -57.05
CA LEU A 513 -30.79 0.66 -55.91
C LEU A 513 -29.78 0.28 -54.83
N GLN A 514 -29.61 -1.02 -54.53
CA GLN A 514 -28.58 -1.51 -53.60
C GLN A 514 -27.15 -1.07 -54.02
N ARG A 515 -26.82 -1.16 -55.32
CA ARG A 515 -25.54 -0.68 -55.86
C ARG A 515 -25.40 0.85 -55.81
N LYS A 516 -26.50 1.60 -55.94
CA LYS A 516 -26.48 3.06 -55.69
C LYS A 516 -26.24 3.36 -54.22
N THR A 517 -26.88 2.64 -53.29
CA THR A 517 -26.68 2.79 -51.85
C THR A 517 -25.22 2.58 -51.48
N ILE A 518 -24.62 1.44 -51.88
CA ILE A 518 -23.21 1.14 -51.62
C ILE A 518 -22.30 2.27 -52.14
N LYS A 519 -22.41 2.64 -53.43
CA LYS A 519 -21.57 3.72 -54.01
C LYS A 519 -21.71 5.07 -53.31
N LYS A 520 -22.93 5.45 -52.90
CA LYS A 520 -23.19 6.73 -52.23
C LYS A 520 -22.68 6.73 -50.79
N LEU A 521 -22.71 5.59 -50.11
CA LEU A 521 -22.09 5.44 -48.79
C LEU A 521 -20.56 5.44 -48.88
N GLN A 522 -19.97 4.70 -49.81
CA GLN A 522 -18.51 4.66 -50.04
C GLN A 522 -17.93 6.06 -50.33
N SER A 523 -18.64 6.87 -51.14
CA SER A 523 -18.24 8.25 -51.45
C SER A 523 -18.60 9.29 -50.39
N GLY A 524 -19.44 8.96 -49.42
CA GLY A 524 -19.86 9.85 -48.33
C GLY A 524 -19.20 9.58 -46.97
N ALA A 525 -18.70 8.36 -46.74
CA ALA A 525 -18.22 7.92 -45.43
C ALA A 525 -16.99 8.67 -44.92
N SER A 526 -16.14 9.19 -45.80
CA SER A 526 -15.00 10.07 -45.47
C SER A 526 -14.13 9.56 -44.30
N GLY A 527 -13.90 8.25 -44.23
CA GLY A 527 -13.09 7.62 -43.17
C GLY A 527 -13.84 7.27 -41.87
N MET A 528 -15.17 7.42 -41.81
CA MET A 528 -16.00 7.23 -40.61
C MET A 528 -17.01 6.06 -40.74
N PHE A 529 -16.82 4.99 -39.96
CA PHE A 529 -17.77 3.88 -39.87
C PHE A 529 -19.12 4.32 -39.26
N ARG A 530 -19.09 5.18 -38.23
CA ARG A 530 -20.30 5.65 -37.53
C ARG A 530 -21.27 6.41 -38.45
N TRP A 531 -20.75 7.18 -39.41
CA TRP A 531 -21.57 7.89 -40.41
C TRP A 531 -22.32 6.91 -41.32
N VAL A 532 -21.68 5.79 -41.71
CA VAL A 532 -22.30 4.72 -42.51
C VAL A 532 -23.47 4.09 -41.75
N THR A 533 -23.25 3.70 -40.50
CA THR A 533 -24.28 3.06 -39.65
C THR A 533 -25.51 3.95 -39.50
N LEU A 534 -25.33 5.21 -39.08
CA LEU A 534 -26.41 6.18 -38.92
C LEU A 534 -27.12 6.51 -40.24
N SER A 535 -26.39 6.55 -41.36
CA SER A 535 -26.97 6.78 -42.68
C SER A 535 -27.86 5.60 -43.10
N LEU A 536 -27.42 4.37 -42.85
CA LEU A 536 -28.21 3.17 -43.14
C LEU A 536 -29.45 3.03 -42.26
N GLU A 537 -29.39 3.49 -41.01
CA GLU A 537 -30.54 3.57 -40.09
C GLU A 537 -31.54 4.65 -40.51
N THR A 538 -31.06 5.84 -40.86
CA THR A 538 -31.90 6.92 -41.40
C THR A 538 -32.62 6.46 -42.68
N LEU A 539 -31.94 5.65 -43.50
CA LEU A 539 -32.52 5.05 -44.71
C LEU A 539 -33.44 3.85 -44.44
N SER A 540 -33.28 3.10 -43.35
CA SER A 540 -34.10 1.93 -43.03
C SER A 540 -35.49 2.30 -42.50
N SER A 541 -35.65 3.49 -41.94
CA SER A 541 -36.96 4.07 -41.58
C SER A 541 -37.88 4.26 -42.81
N ILE A 542 -37.29 4.41 -44.00
CA ILE A 542 -38.01 4.76 -45.23
C ILE A 542 -38.52 3.51 -45.94
N LYS A 543 -39.85 3.38 -45.99
CA LYS A 543 -40.54 2.19 -46.55
C LYS A 543 -40.79 2.24 -48.06
N HIS A 544 -40.76 3.42 -48.69
CA HIS A 544 -41.11 3.60 -50.10
C HIS A 544 -39.88 3.86 -51.00
N PRO A 545 -39.68 3.12 -52.12
CA PRO A 545 -38.43 3.17 -52.89
C PRO A 545 -38.05 4.52 -53.49
N LYS A 546 -39.02 5.36 -53.90
CA LYS A 546 -38.72 6.69 -54.47
C LYS A 546 -38.22 7.67 -53.42
N ASP A 547 -38.79 7.62 -52.22
CA ASP A 547 -38.41 8.49 -51.11
C ASP A 547 -37.07 8.03 -50.51
N TYR A 548 -36.81 6.72 -50.51
CA TYR A 548 -35.50 6.16 -50.19
C TYR A 548 -34.42 6.67 -51.17
N GLU A 549 -34.66 6.63 -52.49
CA GLU A 549 -33.71 7.14 -53.48
C GLU A 549 -33.50 8.66 -53.36
N LYS A 550 -34.55 9.43 -53.00
CA LYS A 550 -34.47 10.87 -52.73
C LYS A 550 -33.69 11.19 -51.45
N ALA A 551 -33.87 10.41 -50.38
CA ALA A 551 -33.13 10.56 -49.13
C ALA A 551 -31.64 10.18 -49.30
N LEU A 552 -31.37 9.08 -50.01
CA LEU A 552 -30.02 8.66 -50.38
C LEU A 552 -29.25 9.76 -51.14
N GLY A 553 -29.94 10.50 -52.02
CA GLY A 553 -29.38 11.68 -52.71
C GLY A 553 -29.11 12.89 -51.81
N ARG A 554 -29.74 12.97 -50.63
CA ARG A 554 -29.70 14.11 -49.69
C ARG A 554 -28.86 13.89 -48.43
N LEU A 555 -28.29 12.70 -48.23
CA LEU A 555 -27.44 12.41 -47.06
C LEU A 555 -26.33 13.48 -46.90
N PRO A 556 -26.21 14.13 -45.73
CA PRO A 556 -25.19 15.14 -45.48
C PRO A 556 -23.80 14.49 -45.34
N PRO A 557 -22.71 15.15 -45.77
CA PRO A 557 -21.35 14.61 -45.62
C PRO A 557 -20.80 14.71 -44.19
N GLU A 558 -21.43 15.51 -43.33
CA GLU A 558 -20.99 15.75 -41.95
C GLU A 558 -21.81 14.91 -40.95
N LEU A 559 -21.13 14.32 -39.98
CA LEU A 559 -21.74 13.50 -38.93
C LEU A 559 -22.74 14.27 -38.06
N PHE A 560 -22.41 15.51 -37.67
CA PHE A 560 -23.28 16.33 -36.81
C PHE A 560 -24.60 16.71 -37.49
N LYS A 561 -24.59 17.03 -38.80
CA LYS A 561 -25.81 17.27 -39.59
C LYS A 561 -26.69 16.03 -39.72
N LEU A 562 -26.13 14.83 -39.60
CA LEU A 562 -26.90 13.59 -39.54
C LEU A 562 -27.51 13.37 -38.15
N TYR A 563 -26.80 13.78 -37.08
CA TYR A 563 -27.39 13.83 -35.74
C TYR A 563 -28.52 14.87 -35.63
N ASP A 564 -28.41 16.04 -36.29
CA ASP A 564 -29.51 17.02 -36.37
C ASP A 564 -30.79 16.39 -36.97
N ILE A 565 -30.68 15.72 -38.12
CA ILE A 565 -31.83 15.05 -38.76
C ILE A 565 -32.47 14.02 -37.82
N ILE A 566 -31.66 13.17 -37.18
CA ILE A 566 -32.17 12.15 -36.25
C ILE A 566 -32.80 12.82 -35.02
N TYR A 567 -32.22 13.90 -34.51
CA TYR A 567 -32.71 14.65 -33.35
C TYR A 567 -34.04 15.36 -33.64
N ASP A 568 -34.15 16.06 -34.76
CA ASP A 568 -35.38 16.74 -35.18
C ASP A 568 -36.53 15.72 -35.38
N GLU A 569 -36.23 14.54 -35.94
CA GLU A 569 -37.22 13.46 -36.05
C GLU A 569 -37.63 12.86 -34.69
N MET A 570 -36.70 12.74 -33.72
CA MET A 570 -37.05 12.32 -32.36
C MET A 570 -37.95 13.35 -31.68
N MET A 571 -37.62 14.63 -31.77
CA MET A 571 -38.41 15.71 -31.16
C MET A 571 -39.76 15.91 -31.86
N GLY A 572 -39.84 15.60 -33.16
CA GLY A 572 -41.08 15.60 -33.94
C GLY A 572 -42.03 14.42 -33.69
N SER A 573 -41.62 13.41 -32.92
CA SER A 573 -42.40 12.17 -32.72
C SER A 573 -43.64 12.30 -31.81
N GLY A 574 -43.79 13.43 -31.09
CA GLY A 574 -44.95 13.74 -30.26
C GLY A 574 -44.57 14.36 -28.91
N LYS A 575 -45.52 15.04 -28.24
CA LYS A 575 -45.27 15.78 -26.97
C LYS A 575 -44.70 14.88 -25.86
N HIS A 576 -45.30 13.70 -25.64
CA HIS A 576 -44.83 12.76 -24.61
C HIS A 576 -43.48 12.11 -24.97
N ALA A 577 -43.30 11.69 -26.23
CA ALA A 577 -42.05 11.07 -26.68
C ALA A 577 -40.86 12.05 -26.63
N SER A 578 -41.03 13.30 -27.11
CA SER A 578 -39.99 14.34 -27.04
C SER A 578 -39.61 14.72 -25.60
N ARG A 579 -40.58 14.71 -24.67
CA ARG A 579 -40.33 14.89 -23.23
C ARG A 579 -39.50 13.73 -22.67
N LEU A 580 -39.85 12.48 -23.00
CA LEU A 580 -39.13 11.27 -22.60
C LEU A 580 -37.67 11.25 -23.11
N VAL A 581 -37.46 11.62 -24.39
CA VAL A 581 -36.12 11.81 -24.98
C VAL A 581 -35.34 12.85 -24.18
N THR A 582 -35.95 14.01 -23.91
CA THR A 582 -35.28 15.09 -23.17
C THR A 582 -34.88 14.69 -21.76
N MET A 583 -35.73 13.99 -21.01
CA MET A 583 -35.45 13.49 -19.67
C MET A 583 -34.35 12.44 -19.67
N SER A 584 -34.45 11.46 -20.58
CA SER A 584 -33.47 10.38 -20.72
C SER A 584 -32.07 10.91 -21.06
N LEU A 585 -31.98 11.83 -22.04
CA LEU A 585 -30.70 12.43 -22.43
C LEU A 585 -30.12 13.33 -21.33
N ARG A 586 -30.94 14.05 -20.54
CA ARG A 586 -30.47 14.81 -19.37
C ARG A 586 -29.86 13.93 -18.28
N LEU A 587 -30.49 12.81 -17.96
CA LEU A 587 -29.95 11.85 -16.99
C LEU A 587 -28.61 11.27 -17.47
N LEU A 588 -28.49 10.89 -18.74
CA LEU A 588 -27.23 10.39 -19.30
C LEU A 588 -26.11 11.43 -19.38
N LEU A 589 -26.43 12.73 -19.46
CA LEU A 589 -25.43 13.80 -19.51
C LEU A 589 -24.93 14.28 -18.14
N PHE A 590 -25.78 14.21 -17.11
CA PHE A 590 -25.55 14.93 -15.84
C PHE A 590 -25.78 14.08 -14.57
N ALA A 591 -26.13 12.80 -14.68
CA ALA A 591 -26.16 11.94 -13.50
C ALA A 591 -24.76 11.84 -12.86
N ARG A 592 -24.71 11.98 -11.54
CA ARG A 592 -23.50 12.02 -10.70
C ARG A 592 -22.79 10.68 -10.50
N ARG A 593 -23.51 9.60 -10.79
CA ARG A 593 -23.07 8.19 -10.84
C ARG A 593 -23.94 7.48 -11.87
N GLN A 594 -23.49 6.34 -12.37
CA GLN A 594 -24.32 5.55 -13.28
C GLN A 594 -25.58 5.03 -12.54
N LEU A 595 -26.72 5.12 -13.22
CA LEU A 595 -28.00 4.61 -12.74
C LEU A 595 -28.21 3.21 -13.30
N SER A 596 -28.63 2.26 -12.47
CA SER A 596 -29.09 0.97 -12.97
C SER A 596 -30.26 1.15 -13.93
N VAL A 597 -30.54 0.17 -14.80
CA VAL A 597 -31.70 0.23 -15.71
C VAL A 597 -32.99 0.51 -14.92
N THR A 598 -33.17 -0.10 -13.75
CA THR A 598 -34.29 0.15 -12.84
C THR A 598 -34.35 1.59 -12.32
N GLN A 599 -33.23 2.14 -11.82
CA GLN A 599 -33.14 3.52 -11.34
C GLN A 599 -33.38 4.54 -12.44
N PHE A 600 -32.90 4.26 -13.65
CA PHE A 600 -33.08 5.13 -14.81
C PHE A 600 -34.56 5.21 -15.21
N LEU A 601 -35.24 4.06 -15.28
CA LEU A 601 -36.67 3.99 -15.61
C LEU A 601 -37.53 4.63 -14.52
N GLU A 602 -37.17 4.49 -13.25
CA GLU A 602 -37.83 5.18 -12.11
C GLU A 602 -37.60 6.70 -12.12
N ALA A 603 -36.43 7.17 -12.57
CA ALA A 603 -36.15 8.60 -12.73
C ALA A 603 -36.95 9.23 -13.90
N VAL A 604 -37.13 8.48 -14.99
CA VAL A 604 -37.81 8.92 -16.23
C VAL A 604 -39.33 8.73 -16.18
N SER A 605 -39.88 7.86 -15.32
CA SER A 605 -41.33 7.75 -15.17
C SER A 605 -41.93 9.01 -14.53
N GLU A 606 -42.98 9.54 -15.17
CA GLU A 606 -43.72 10.69 -14.64
C GLU A 606 -44.82 10.20 -13.70
N HIS A 607 -45.06 10.94 -12.62
CA HIS A 607 -46.36 10.87 -11.96
C HIS A 607 -47.34 11.63 -12.86
N VAL A 608 -48.45 10.99 -13.21
CA VAL A 608 -49.54 11.68 -13.92
C VAL A 608 -50.25 12.54 -12.88
N ASP A 609 -49.86 13.81 -12.79
CA ASP A 609 -50.66 14.83 -12.11
C ASP A 609 -51.98 14.97 -12.87
N THR A 610 -53.05 14.38 -12.34
CA THR A 610 -54.40 14.39 -12.93
C THR A 610 -55.11 15.73 -12.69
N ASP A 611 -54.48 16.83 -13.11
CA ASP A 611 -55.03 18.18 -13.01
C ASP A 611 -55.64 18.68 -14.34
N ASP A 612 -55.32 18.05 -15.48
CA ASP A 612 -55.97 18.32 -16.78
C ASP A 612 -57.17 17.36 -16.99
N GLU A 613 -58.31 17.68 -16.36
CA GLU A 613 -59.54 16.87 -16.34
C GLU A 613 -60.31 16.81 -17.69
N SER A 614 -59.71 17.20 -18.82
CA SER A 614 -60.43 17.50 -20.08
C SER A 614 -60.39 16.44 -21.19
N ASP A 615 -59.41 15.52 -21.23
CA ASP A 615 -59.19 14.63 -22.40
C ASP A 615 -59.23 13.12 -22.10
N ALA A 616 -59.66 12.71 -20.89
CA ALA A 616 -59.76 11.30 -20.48
C ALA A 616 -60.93 10.50 -21.11
N SER A 617 -61.44 10.90 -22.28
CA SER A 617 -62.61 10.30 -22.92
C SER A 617 -62.38 9.70 -24.32
N SER A 618 -61.13 9.48 -24.74
CA SER A 618 -60.85 8.76 -25.98
C SER A 618 -59.51 8.00 -25.95
N LEU A 619 -59.56 6.71 -25.63
CA LEU A 619 -58.67 5.65 -26.15
C LEU A 619 -59.10 4.27 -25.63
N SER A 620 -60.33 3.84 -25.97
CA SER A 620 -60.68 2.41 -25.93
C SER A 620 -60.21 1.75 -27.24
N TYR A 621 -59.28 0.80 -27.17
CA TYR A 621 -59.02 -0.12 -28.26
C TYR A 621 -58.74 -1.52 -27.73
N ASP A 622 -59.62 -2.46 -28.08
CA ASP A 622 -59.44 -3.88 -27.81
C ASP A 622 -58.26 -4.45 -28.63
N SER A 623 -57.46 -5.32 -28.00
CA SER A 623 -57.21 -6.66 -28.58
C SER A 623 -56.52 -7.58 -27.58
N ASP A 624 -57.09 -8.77 -27.38
CA ASP A 624 -56.50 -9.87 -26.62
C ASP A 624 -55.07 -10.22 -27.05
N THR A 625 -54.20 -10.58 -26.10
CA THR A 625 -53.47 -11.87 -26.16
C THR A 625 -52.70 -12.18 -24.86
N GLY A 626 -53.03 -13.31 -24.23
CA GLY A 626 -52.03 -14.23 -23.66
C GLY A 626 -51.23 -13.83 -22.41
N SER A 627 -51.84 -14.02 -21.24
CA SER A 627 -51.21 -14.57 -20.02
C SER A 627 -49.72 -14.28 -19.74
N SER A 628 -49.47 -13.35 -18.82
CA SER A 628 -48.39 -13.49 -17.83
C SER A 628 -48.83 -12.81 -16.53
N SER A 629 -48.32 -13.27 -15.38
CA SER A 629 -48.78 -12.85 -14.06
C SER A 629 -48.37 -11.42 -13.74
N GLU A 630 -49.35 -10.50 -13.68
CA GLU A 630 -49.21 -9.22 -12.98
C GLU A 630 -48.89 -9.49 -11.50
N SER A 631 -47.92 -8.76 -10.95
CA SER A 631 -47.56 -8.89 -9.55
C SER A 631 -48.38 -7.92 -8.69
N GLU A 632 -48.68 -8.28 -7.44
CA GLU A 632 -49.46 -7.38 -6.54
C GLU A 632 -48.73 -6.06 -6.22
N HIS A 633 -47.44 -5.91 -6.57
CA HIS A 633 -46.71 -4.65 -6.47
C HIS A 633 -47.17 -3.59 -7.48
N ASP A 634 -47.64 -3.98 -8.67
CA ASP A 634 -47.96 -3.04 -9.75
C ASP A 634 -49.20 -2.17 -9.43
N ARG A 635 -50.06 -2.60 -8.49
CA ARG A 635 -51.31 -1.90 -8.13
C ARG A 635 -51.17 -0.84 -7.04
N VAL A 636 -50.04 -0.74 -6.35
CA VAL A 636 -49.91 0.11 -5.14
C VAL A 636 -49.37 1.52 -5.43
N LEU A 637 -48.80 1.77 -6.62
CA LEU A 637 -48.12 3.04 -6.93
C LEU A 637 -48.58 3.79 -8.19
N GLY A 638 -49.45 3.22 -9.04
CA GLY A 638 -50.03 3.93 -10.20
C GLY A 638 -49.03 4.42 -11.26
N LYS A 639 -47.77 3.96 -11.22
CA LYS A 639 -46.71 4.32 -12.18
C LYS A 639 -46.72 3.36 -13.37
N GLU A 640 -46.93 3.86 -14.59
CA GLU A 640 -46.60 3.10 -15.81
C GLU A 640 -45.08 3.05 -15.99
N TYR A 641 -44.48 1.86 -15.85
CA TYR A 641 -43.03 1.67 -16.06
C TYR A 641 -42.71 1.34 -17.51
N PHE A 642 -41.92 2.19 -18.16
CA PHE A 642 -41.37 1.90 -19.49
C PHE A 642 -40.44 0.68 -19.47
N LYS A 643 -40.42 -0.08 -20.57
CA LYS A 643 -39.45 -1.16 -20.79
C LYS A 643 -38.14 -0.58 -21.34
N PRO A 644 -36.96 -1.18 -21.04
CA PRO A 644 -35.66 -0.64 -21.48
C PRO A 644 -35.57 -0.45 -23.00
N LEU A 645 -36.13 -1.40 -23.76
CA LEU A 645 -36.17 -1.35 -25.23
C LEU A 645 -37.03 -0.18 -25.76
N GLN A 646 -38.07 0.24 -25.05
CA GLN A 646 -38.87 1.40 -25.47
C GLN A 646 -38.08 2.70 -25.37
N ILE A 647 -37.20 2.84 -24.36
CA ILE A 647 -36.29 3.99 -24.25
C ILE A 647 -35.28 3.99 -25.42
N VAL A 648 -34.74 2.83 -25.81
CA VAL A 648 -33.86 2.70 -26.98
C VAL A 648 -34.61 3.00 -28.29
N ASP A 649 -35.83 2.52 -28.46
CA ASP A 649 -36.62 2.77 -29.67
C ASP A 649 -36.98 4.26 -29.81
N ILE A 650 -37.32 4.93 -28.69
CA ILE A 650 -37.70 6.34 -28.64
C ILE A 650 -36.48 7.27 -28.79
N CYS A 651 -35.38 6.98 -28.09
CA CYS A 651 -34.12 7.72 -28.21
C CYS A 651 -33.28 7.30 -29.44
N ARG A 652 -33.74 6.29 -30.19
CA ARG A 652 -33.03 5.70 -31.33
C ARG A 652 -31.58 5.34 -30.96
N ASN A 653 -30.69 5.26 -31.95
CA ASN A 653 -29.27 4.93 -31.74
C ASN A 653 -28.43 6.09 -31.15
N PHE A 654 -29.05 7.01 -30.38
CA PHE A 654 -28.33 7.87 -29.44
C PHE A 654 -28.00 7.11 -28.16
N VAL A 655 -28.81 6.12 -27.79
CA VAL A 655 -28.77 5.40 -26.51
C VAL A 655 -28.72 3.89 -26.76
N THR A 656 -27.99 3.16 -25.91
CA THR A 656 -27.97 1.69 -25.86
C THR A 656 -28.14 1.20 -24.42
N VAL A 657 -28.74 0.01 -24.27
CA VAL A 657 -28.74 -0.73 -22.99
C VAL A 657 -27.52 -1.65 -22.97
N ASP A 658 -26.78 -1.59 -21.87
CA ASP A 658 -25.78 -2.57 -21.51
C ASP A 658 -26.35 -3.51 -20.45
N TYR A 659 -26.58 -4.77 -20.84
CA TYR A 659 -27.16 -5.78 -19.95
C TYR A 659 -26.11 -6.48 -19.07
N GLU A 660 -24.82 -6.31 -19.35
CA GLU A 660 -23.75 -6.90 -18.54
C GLU A 660 -23.46 -6.00 -17.33
N GLU A 661 -23.46 -4.68 -17.55
CA GLU A 661 -23.27 -3.66 -16.50
C GLU A 661 -24.59 -3.15 -15.87
N ASP A 662 -25.76 -3.64 -16.30
CA ASP A 662 -27.12 -3.20 -15.89
C ASP A 662 -27.35 -1.68 -16.02
N VAL A 663 -26.95 -1.08 -17.14
CA VAL A 663 -26.98 0.39 -17.32
C VAL A 663 -27.47 0.82 -18.70
N ILE A 664 -28.02 2.02 -18.76
CA ILE A 664 -28.32 2.73 -20.00
C ILE A 664 -27.18 3.73 -20.27
N ARG A 665 -26.66 3.79 -21.50
CA ARG A 665 -25.53 4.65 -21.88
C ARG A 665 -25.67 5.22 -23.29
N PHE A 666 -24.87 6.24 -23.63
CA PHE A 666 -24.79 6.73 -25.01
C PHE A 666 -24.23 5.64 -25.94
N ALA A 667 -24.84 5.52 -27.12
CA ALA A 667 -24.42 4.57 -28.15
C ALA A 667 -23.02 4.88 -28.74
N HIS A 668 -22.55 6.12 -28.62
CA HIS A 668 -21.23 6.58 -29.06
C HIS A 668 -20.89 7.95 -28.44
N PRO A 669 -19.64 8.23 -28.02
CA PRO A 669 -19.27 9.49 -27.35
C PRO A 669 -19.63 10.77 -28.12
N SER A 670 -19.51 10.78 -29.46
CA SER A 670 -19.87 11.94 -30.28
C SER A 670 -21.35 12.36 -30.17
N VAL A 671 -22.24 11.50 -29.65
CA VAL A 671 -23.64 11.88 -29.34
C VAL A 671 -23.67 12.90 -28.21
N ARG A 672 -22.80 12.75 -27.22
CA ARG A 672 -22.69 13.66 -26.06
C ARG A 672 -22.19 15.04 -26.49
N GLU A 673 -21.12 15.10 -27.30
CA GLU A 673 -20.64 16.39 -27.85
C GLU A 673 -21.76 17.14 -28.59
N PHE A 674 -22.49 16.44 -29.48
CA PHE A 674 -23.62 17.01 -30.21
C PHE A 674 -24.73 17.57 -29.29
N LEU A 675 -25.00 16.93 -28.16
CA LEU A 675 -26.04 17.37 -27.23
C LEU A 675 -25.61 18.57 -26.38
N VAL A 676 -24.34 18.67 -26.00
CA VAL A 676 -23.80 19.78 -25.20
C VAL A 676 -23.95 21.13 -25.92
N GLU A 677 -23.92 21.16 -27.25
CA GLU A 677 -24.15 22.38 -28.03
C GLU A 677 -25.61 22.89 -27.98
N LYS A 678 -26.59 22.09 -27.51
CA LYS A 678 -28.01 22.43 -27.53
C LYS A 678 -28.49 23.06 -26.20
N PRO A 679 -29.17 24.23 -26.20
CA PRO A 679 -29.56 24.94 -24.97
C PRO A 679 -30.38 24.17 -23.93
N GLN A 680 -31.20 23.21 -24.37
CA GLN A 680 -32.02 22.38 -23.46
C GLN A 680 -31.21 21.40 -22.59
N TYR A 681 -29.93 21.21 -22.91
CA TYR A 681 -28.97 20.37 -22.19
C TYR A 681 -27.81 21.17 -21.60
N TYR A 682 -27.92 22.49 -21.48
CA TYR A 682 -26.94 23.27 -20.70
C TYR A 682 -26.96 22.86 -19.22
N PRO A 683 -25.81 22.90 -18.51
CA PRO A 683 -25.68 22.35 -17.17
C PRO A 683 -26.70 22.92 -16.18
N GLU A 684 -26.98 24.23 -16.20
CA GLU A 684 -27.91 24.85 -15.25
C GLU A 684 -29.34 24.34 -15.48
N ASN A 685 -29.75 24.27 -16.75
CA ASN A 685 -31.09 23.79 -17.16
C ASN A 685 -31.31 22.31 -16.83
N ALA A 686 -30.30 21.47 -17.07
CA ALA A 686 -30.39 20.04 -16.83
C ALA A 686 -30.31 19.69 -15.34
N ASN A 687 -29.40 20.33 -14.58
CA ASN A 687 -29.32 20.14 -13.13
C ASN A 687 -30.53 20.72 -12.41
N SER A 688 -31.12 21.83 -12.87
CA SER A 688 -32.36 22.39 -12.30
C SER A 688 -33.54 21.41 -12.43
N TRP A 689 -33.64 20.70 -13.58
CA TRP A 689 -34.63 19.63 -13.75
C TRP A 689 -34.32 18.40 -12.88
N LEU A 690 -33.06 17.96 -12.80
CA LEU A 690 -32.65 16.84 -11.94
C LEU A 690 -32.88 17.13 -10.45
N LEU A 691 -32.58 18.35 -9.99
CA LEU A 691 -32.91 18.83 -8.65
C LEU A 691 -34.41 18.69 -8.39
N GLY A 692 -35.25 19.18 -9.31
CA GLY A 692 -36.71 19.03 -9.22
C GLY A 692 -37.14 17.57 -9.04
N ARG A 693 -36.66 16.67 -9.90
CA ARG A 693 -37.01 15.23 -9.82
C ARG A 693 -36.50 14.57 -8.53
N CYS A 694 -35.33 14.99 -8.02
CA CYS A 694 -34.80 14.52 -6.73
C CYS A 694 -35.67 15.00 -5.55
N LEU A 695 -36.07 16.27 -5.55
CA LEU A 695 -36.94 16.84 -4.51
C LEU A 695 -38.33 16.19 -4.52
N ASP A 696 -38.88 15.87 -5.69
CA ASP A 696 -40.15 15.14 -5.81
C ASP A 696 -40.06 13.73 -5.21
N GLU A 697 -39.01 12.97 -5.54
CA GLU A 697 -38.83 11.61 -4.99
C GLU A 697 -38.63 11.61 -3.47
N MET A 698 -37.97 12.65 -2.92
CA MET A 698 -37.81 12.82 -1.48
C MET A 698 -39.11 13.25 -0.76
N LYS A 699 -40.09 13.83 -1.48
CA LYS A 699 -41.41 14.18 -0.92
C LYS A 699 -42.38 12.99 -0.91
N CYS A 700 -42.39 12.17 -1.95
CA CYS A 700 -43.32 11.03 -2.08
C CYS A 700 -43.19 9.96 -0.97
N LEU A 701 -42.09 9.96 -0.21
CA LEU A 701 -41.86 9.05 0.93
C LEU A 701 -42.18 9.67 2.29
N SER A 702 -42.70 10.90 2.33
CA SER A 702 -43.26 11.51 3.54
C SER A 702 -44.63 10.89 3.85
N PRO A 703 -44.85 10.28 5.03
CA PRO A 703 -46.13 9.67 5.36
C PRO A 703 -47.21 10.73 5.63
N ALA A 704 -48.08 10.95 4.64
CA ALA A 704 -49.22 11.85 4.77
C ALA A 704 -50.26 11.32 5.78
N ALA A 705 -50.20 11.84 7.00
CA ALA A 705 -51.29 12.10 7.94
C ALA A 705 -52.46 11.06 8.09
N GLU A 706 -52.35 10.18 9.10
CA GLU A 706 -53.51 9.78 9.93
C GLU A 706 -53.10 9.75 11.42
N PRO A 707 -53.59 10.66 12.30
CA PRO A 707 -53.05 10.81 13.67
C PRO A 707 -53.38 9.70 14.70
N ASN A 708 -54.03 8.59 14.34
CA ASN A 708 -54.82 7.79 15.31
C ASN A 708 -54.68 6.25 15.23
N LYS A 709 -53.48 5.70 14.98
CA LYS A 709 -53.18 4.27 15.25
C LYS A 709 -51.81 4.07 15.92
N PRO A 710 -51.74 3.46 17.11
CA PRO A 710 -50.47 3.12 17.75
C PRO A 710 -49.87 1.85 17.13
N HIS A 711 -48.57 1.92 16.79
CA HIS A 711 -47.67 0.79 16.61
C HIS A 711 -48.16 -0.40 15.75
N SER A 712 -48.32 -0.18 14.45
CA SER A 712 -47.89 -1.21 13.48
C SER A 712 -46.51 -0.84 12.96
N THR A 713 -45.56 -1.78 13.02
CA THR A 713 -44.28 -1.64 12.33
C THR A 713 -44.52 -1.61 10.83
N VAL A 714 -44.58 -0.40 10.26
CA VAL A 714 -44.52 -0.22 8.82
C VAL A 714 -43.15 -0.75 8.38
N HIS A 715 -43.16 -1.94 7.76
CA HIS A 715 -42.03 -2.34 6.93
C HIS A 715 -41.86 -1.22 5.89
N LEU A 716 -40.72 -0.53 5.91
CA LEU A 716 -40.36 0.32 4.77
C LEU A 716 -40.47 -0.55 3.52
N PRO A 717 -41.18 -0.10 2.47
CA PRO A 717 -41.19 -0.80 1.19
C PRO A 717 -39.75 -1.05 0.74
N SER A 718 -39.51 -2.19 0.12
CA SER A 718 -38.18 -2.60 -0.34
C SER A 718 -37.61 -1.59 -1.34
N VAL A 719 -36.77 -0.68 -0.83
CA VAL A 719 -35.83 0.19 -1.55
C VAL A 719 -36.36 0.74 -2.88
N THR A 720 -37.03 1.89 -2.83
CA THR A 720 -37.13 2.79 -4.00
C THR A 720 -35.72 3.09 -4.49
N THR A 721 -35.38 2.66 -5.69
CA THR A 721 -33.98 2.56 -6.11
C THR A 721 -33.39 3.93 -6.43
N PHE A 722 -34.21 4.86 -6.95
CA PHE A 722 -33.82 6.22 -7.28
C PHE A 722 -33.77 7.15 -6.07
N TYR A 723 -34.50 6.89 -4.97
CA TYR A 723 -34.39 7.70 -3.75
C TYR A 723 -32.96 7.75 -3.21
N ASN A 724 -32.23 6.63 -3.26
CA ASN A 724 -30.82 6.57 -2.87
C ASN A 724 -29.91 7.45 -3.76
N TYR A 725 -30.28 7.67 -5.02
CA TYR A 725 -29.62 8.68 -5.86
C TYR A 725 -30.01 10.09 -5.41
N ALA A 726 -31.32 10.38 -5.36
CA ALA A 726 -31.84 11.69 -5.01
C ALA A 726 -31.30 12.22 -3.68
N ALA A 727 -31.35 11.41 -2.62
CA ALA A 727 -30.88 11.76 -1.29
C ALA A 727 -29.37 12.05 -1.21
N ASN A 728 -28.54 11.44 -2.07
CA ASN A 728 -27.09 11.71 -2.10
C ASN A 728 -26.71 12.83 -3.08
N CYS A 729 -27.49 13.06 -4.15
CA CYS A 729 -27.08 13.92 -5.26
C CYS A 729 -27.84 15.26 -5.37
N TRP A 730 -28.96 15.46 -4.66
CA TRP A 730 -29.75 16.71 -4.78
C TRP A 730 -28.93 17.98 -4.50
N ALA A 731 -28.05 17.95 -3.50
CA ALA A 731 -27.21 19.08 -3.11
C ALA A 731 -26.24 19.49 -4.22
N TYR A 732 -25.67 18.52 -4.95
CA TYR A 732 -24.82 18.81 -6.12
C TYR A 732 -25.64 19.40 -7.26
N HIS A 733 -26.84 18.86 -7.53
CA HIS A 733 -27.73 19.41 -8.55
C HIS A 733 -28.22 20.82 -8.20
N TYR A 734 -28.36 21.15 -6.92
CA TYR A 734 -28.59 22.52 -6.47
C TYR A 734 -27.41 23.44 -6.79
N ASP A 735 -26.18 23.05 -6.43
CA ASP A 735 -24.99 23.87 -6.69
C ASP A 735 -24.86 24.24 -8.18
N GLU A 736 -24.89 23.24 -9.06
CA GLU A 736 -24.82 23.43 -10.52
C GLU A 736 -26.02 24.22 -11.08
N ALA A 737 -27.23 24.02 -10.56
CA ALA A 737 -28.41 24.76 -11.00
C ALA A 737 -28.42 26.22 -10.52
N SER A 738 -27.86 26.50 -9.34
CA SER A 738 -27.84 27.82 -8.69
C SER A 738 -26.89 28.82 -9.36
N ARG A 739 -25.99 28.34 -10.24
CA ARG A 739 -25.16 29.19 -11.11
C ARG A 739 -25.99 29.88 -12.20
N GLY A 740 -27.15 29.31 -12.55
CA GLY A 740 -28.16 29.93 -13.38
C GLY A 740 -29.34 30.47 -12.56
N THR A 741 -30.36 31.01 -13.24
CA THR A 741 -31.60 31.44 -12.57
C THR A 741 -32.51 30.25 -12.31
N LEU A 742 -32.66 29.86 -11.04
CA LEU A 742 -33.63 28.84 -10.63
C LEU A 742 -35.06 29.28 -10.97
N SER A 743 -35.83 28.39 -11.60
CA SER A 743 -37.23 28.71 -11.93
C SER A 743 -38.09 28.77 -10.66
N PRO A 744 -39.14 29.62 -10.60
CA PRO A 744 -39.99 29.75 -9.41
C PRO A 744 -40.62 28.43 -8.94
N SER A 745 -40.89 27.50 -9.86
CA SER A 745 -41.41 26.16 -9.53
C SER A 745 -40.38 25.31 -8.78
N ILE A 746 -39.12 25.33 -9.22
CA ILE A 746 -38.03 24.59 -8.57
C ILE A 746 -37.67 25.23 -7.23
N GLN A 747 -37.62 26.58 -7.15
CA GLN A 747 -37.40 27.28 -5.89
C GLN A 747 -38.50 26.95 -4.86
N ARG A 748 -39.78 26.95 -5.27
CA ARG A 748 -40.88 26.52 -4.40
C ARG A 748 -40.71 25.06 -3.95
N LYS A 749 -40.33 24.15 -4.86
CA LYS A 749 -40.10 22.73 -4.50
C LYS A 749 -38.98 22.58 -3.47
N LEU A 750 -37.91 23.38 -3.58
CA LEU A 750 -36.79 23.42 -2.65
C LEU A 750 -37.20 24.02 -1.30
N ASP A 751 -37.91 25.15 -1.31
CA ASP A 751 -38.42 25.82 -0.11
C ASP A 751 -39.34 24.88 0.69
N GLU A 752 -40.27 24.19 0.03
CA GLU A 752 -41.14 23.14 0.61
C GLU A 752 -40.38 21.90 1.11
N PHE A 753 -39.19 21.62 0.57
CA PHE A 753 -38.34 20.52 1.06
C PHE A 753 -37.53 20.96 2.28
N LEU A 754 -37.09 22.21 2.35
CA LEU A 754 -36.25 22.70 3.45
C LEU A 754 -37.06 23.16 4.66
N PHE A 755 -38.23 23.77 4.47
CA PHE A 755 -39.00 24.45 5.52
C PHE A 755 -40.45 23.97 5.60
N GLU A 756 -41.07 24.10 6.78
CA GLU A 756 -42.51 23.90 6.94
C GLU A 756 -43.31 25.13 6.47
N SER A 757 -44.53 24.91 5.97
CA SER A 757 -45.34 25.88 5.21
C SER A 757 -45.81 27.13 5.97
N ALA A 758 -45.44 27.29 7.24
CA ALA A 758 -45.79 28.44 8.09
C ALA A 758 -44.70 28.82 9.12
N GLY A 759 -43.47 28.30 9.03
CA GLY A 759 -42.46 28.57 10.06
C GLY A 759 -41.01 28.23 9.71
N ASN A 760 -40.09 28.70 10.54
CA ASN A 760 -38.64 28.57 10.37
C ASN A 760 -38.09 27.18 10.78
N GLU A 761 -38.97 26.21 11.02
CA GLU A 761 -38.56 24.84 11.34
C GLU A 761 -38.20 24.05 10.06
N PRO A 762 -37.19 23.16 10.13
CA PRO A 762 -36.88 22.28 9.01
C PRO A 762 -38.06 21.35 8.71
N SER A 763 -38.36 21.12 7.42
CA SER A 763 -39.47 20.24 7.04
C SER A 763 -39.27 18.80 7.56
N GLU A 764 -40.36 18.04 7.73
CA GLU A 764 -40.22 16.63 8.10
C GLU A 764 -39.49 15.79 7.03
N SER A 765 -39.58 16.16 5.75
CA SER A 765 -38.78 15.55 4.68
C SER A 765 -37.28 15.81 4.84
N TYR A 766 -36.88 17.02 5.26
CA TYR A 766 -35.48 17.36 5.58
C TYR A 766 -35.03 16.66 6.87
N LYS A 767 -35.86 16.67 7.93
CA LYS A 767 -35.64 15.94 9.19
C LYS A 767 -35.46 14.42 8.93
N GLN A 768 -36.25 13.82 8.03
CA GLN A 768 -36.14 12.41 7.62
C GLN A 768 -34.88 12.13 6.80
N TRP A 769 -34.51 13.04 5.88
CA TRP A 769 -33.25 12.97 5.14
C TRP A 769 -32.04 12.98 6.09
N LEU A 770 -31.99 13.88 7.08
CA LEU A 770 -30.93 13.95 8.10
C LEU A 770 -30.79 12.68 8.96
N ARG A 771 -31.90 11.99 9.25
CA ARG A 771 -31.88 10.74 10.05
C ARG A 771 -31.31 9.54 9.29
N THR A 772 -31.19 9.62 7.96
CA THR A 772 -30.77 8.51 7.10
C THR A 772 -29.23 8.48 6.97
N PRO A 773 -28.56 7.32 7.12
CA PRO A 773 -27.11 7.23 7.03
C PRO A 773 -26.62 7.31 5.56
N HIS A 774 -26.31 8.53 5.10
CA HIS A 774 -25.82 8.79 3.74
C HIS A 774 -24.29 8.68 3.61
N LEU A 775 -23.81 8.45 2.38
CA LEU A 775 -22.44 8.03 2.11
C LEU A 775 -21.67 8.92 1.12
N ALA A 776 -22.33 9.86 0.43
CA ALA A 776 -21.72 10.60 -0.69
C ALA A 776 -21.98 12.12 -0.68
N LEU A 777 -21.33 12.84 0.24
CA LEU A 777 -20.97 14.25 0.05
C LEU A 777 -19.45 14.43 -0.05
N HIS A 778 -19.02 15.52 -0.67
CA HIS A 778 -17.70 15.70 -1.28
C HIS A 778 -16.53 15.41 -0.33
N PRO A 779 -15.55 14.55 -0.69
CA PRO A 779 -14.57 14.02 0.27
C PRO A 779 -13.65 15.08 0.88
N LYS A 780 -13.34 16.18 0.16
CA LYS A 780 -12.50 17.28 0.67
C LYS A 780 -13.19 18.19 1.71
N ARG A 781 -14.51 18.05 1.94
CA ARG A 781 -15.29 18.90 2.86
C ARG A 781 -16.22 18.07 3.76
N ARG A 782 -15.70 17.01 4.40
CA ARG A 782 -16.45 16.23 5.39
C ARG A 782 -16.11 16.66 6.83
N PRO A 783 -17.02 17.34 7.55
CA PRO A 783 -17.07 17.30 9.01
C PRO A 783 -17.09 15.86 9.55
N ASN A 784 -16.63 15.68 10.79
CA ASN A 784 -16.74 14.40 11.49
C ASN A 784 -18.22 13.95 11.57
N GLN A 785 -18.48 12.65 11.46
CA GLN A 785 -19.85 12.11 11.34
C GLN A 785 -20.78 12.45 12.53
N GLN A 786 -20.21 12.76 13.70
CA GLN A 786 -20.94 13.29 14.86
C GLN A 786 -21.29 14.78 14.67
N VAL A 787 -20.28 15.62 14.38
CA VAL A 787 -20.44 17.05 14.05
C VAL A 787 -21.46 17.24 12.92
N TRP A 788 -21.44 16.37 11.92
CA TRP A 788 -22.37 16.37 10.78
C TRP A 788 -23.84 16.33 11.20
N LYS A 789 -24.20 15.56 12.24
CA LYS A 789 -25.59 15.46 12.72
C LYS A 789 -26.01 16.69 13.52
N ASP A 790 -25.11 17.19 14.35
CA ASP A 790 -25.40 18.30 15.27
C ASP A 790 -25.34 19.67 14.55
N THR A 791 -24.59 19.78 13.43
CA THR A 791 -24.43 21.00 12.62
C THR A 791 -25.53 21.18 11.57
N MET A 792 -26.17 20.09 11.11
CA MET A 792 -27.08 20.12 9.96
C MET A 792 -28.57 20.17 10.28
N SER A 793 -28.93 20.32 11.56
CA SER A 793 -30.29 20.64 11.99
C SER A 793 -30.84 21.93 11.36
N ASN A 794 -29.97 22.82 10.85
CA ASN A 794 -30.33 24.08 10.22
C ASN A 794 -29.83 24.17 8.76
N ALA A 795 -30.74 24.44 7.82
CA ALA A 795 -30.43 24.61 6.40
C ALA A 795 -29.47 25.79 6.12
N MET A 796 -29.44 26.83 6.96
CA MET A 796 -28.49 27.94 6.87
C MET A 796 -27.04 27.45 7.09
N MET A 797 -26.84 26.56 8.07
CA MET A 797 -25.51 26.02 8.39
C MET A 797 -25.00 25.11 7.26
N LEU A 798 -25.90 24.36 6.60
CA LEU A 798 -25.60 23.61 5.38
C LEU A 798 -25.17 24.54 4.24
N ALA A 799 -25.93 25.61 3.97
CA ALA A 799 -25.61 26.58 2.93
C ALA A 799 -24.24 27.25 3.18
N CYS A 800 -23.95 27.65 4.42
CA CYS A 800 -22.65 28.19 4.82
C CYS A 800 -21.49 27.18 4.69
N CYS A 801 -21.73 25.90 4.97
CA CYS A 801 -20.73 24.83 4.89
C CYS A 801 -20.39 24.45 3.43
N LEU A 802 -21.37 24.51 2.52
CA LEU A 802 -21.16 24.18 1.10
C LEU A 802 -20.74 25.39 0.27
N GLY A 803 -21.10 26.60 0.69
CA GLY A 803 -20.79 27.86 0.01
C GLY A 803 -21.91 28.35 -0.93
N TRP A 804 -23.16 28.09 -0.56
CA TRP A 804 -24.34 28.44 -1.36
C TRP A 804 -24.77 29.88 -1.09
N ASP A 805 -23.98 30.83 -1.60
CA ASP A 805 -24.13 32.27 -1.33
C ASP A 805 -25.53 32.80 -1.65
N THR A 806 -26.15 32.33 -2.75
CA THR A 806 -27.51 32.69 -3.15
C THR A 806 -28.55 32.20 -2.15
N MET A 807 -28.41 30.98 -1.64
CA MET A 807 -29.28 30.44 -0.58
C MET A 807 -29.11 31.19 0.74
N VAL A 808 -27.88 31.53 1.12
CA VAL A 808 -27.60 32.34 2.32
C VAL A 808 -28.24 33.71 2.19
N ASP A 809 -28.03 34.41 1.08
CA ASP A 809 -28.59 35.75 0.82
C ASP A 809 -30.14 35.74 0.80
N ASP A 810 -30.76 34.78 0.10
CA ASP A 810 -32.22 34.64 0.08
C ASP A 810 -32.80 34.30 1.47
N MET A 811 -32.17 33.40 2.23
CA MET A 811 -32.61 33.08 3.60
C MET A 811 -32.45 34.27 4.55
N MET A 812 -31.37 35.04 4.44
CA MET A 812 -31.11 36.26 5.21
C MET A 812 -32.05 37.43 4.84
N LYS A 813 -32.51 37.52 3.59
CA LYS A 813 -33.54 38.50 3.18
C LYS A 813 -34.93 38.13 3.66
N ARG A 814 -35.26 36.83 3.71
CA ARG A 814 -36.58 36.32 4.13
C ARG A 814 -36.81 36.43 5.64
N ASN A 815 -35.74 36.39 6.45
CA ASN A 815 -35.82 36.42 7.91
C ASN A 815 -34.68 37.24 8.52
N ALA A 816 -35.00 38.00 9.56
CA ALA A 816 -34.01 38.66 10.42
C ALA A 816 -33.28 37.63 11.32
N PHE A 817 -32.54 36.70 10.72
CA PHE A 817 -31.63 35.81 11.43
C PHE A 817 -30.59 36.66 12.16
N ASN A 818 -30.59 36.59 13.49
CA ASN A 818 -29.51 37.20 14.26
C ASN A 818 -28.24 36.35 14.06
N LEU A 819 -27.25 36.93 13.38
CA LEU A 819 -25.96 36.32 13.03
C LEU A 819 -25.15 35.83 14.26
N ILE A 820 -25.60 36.14 15.46
CA ILE A 820 -24.96 35.89 16.76
C ILE A 820 -25.66 34.75 17.55
N GLU A 821 -26.93 34.40 17.27
CA GLU A 821 -27.82 33.73 18.25
C GLU A 821 -28.29 32.28 17.95
N LEU A 822 -27.65 31.54 17.03
CA LEU A 822 -27.92 30.10 16.86
C LEU A 822 -26.93 29.25 17.71
N ASP A 823 -27.29 28.54 18.77
CA ASP A 823 -28.54 28.40 19.55
C ASP A 823 -28.19 27.83 20.96
N ALA A 824 -29.15 27.78 21.88
CA ALA A 824 -29.07 27.46 23.32
C ALA A 824 -28.49 26.09 23.74
N GLU A 825 -28.22 25.16 22.81
CA GLU A 825 -27.49 23.91 23.09
C GLU A 825 -26.03 23.93 22.58
N GLY A 826 -25.66 25.01 21.86
CA GLY A 826 -24.29 25.42 21.60
C GLY A 826 -23.65 24.78 20.37
N SER A 827 -24.26 25.00 19.22
CA SER A 827 -23.62 25.00 17.91
C SER A 827 -22.51 26.07 17.81
N GLU A 828 -21.67 25.99 16.77
CA GLU A 828 -20.70 27.05 16.44
C GLU A 828 -21.35 28.18 15.62
N PRO A 829 -20.89 29.45 15.75
CA PRO A 829 -21.44 30.56 14.96
C PRO A 829 -21.25 30.37 13.44
N LEU A 830 -22.18 30.88 12.63
CA LEU A 830 -22.17 30.71 11.15
C LEU A 830 -20.83 31.09 10.50
N LEU A 831 -20.18 32.14 10.98
CA LEU A 831 -18.90 32.62 10.45
C LEU A 831 -17.73 31.64 10.73
N HIS A 832 -17.77 30.86 11.81
CA HIS A 832 -16.80 29.78 12.06
C HIS A 832 -16.93 28.66 11.03
N ILE A 833 -18.18 28.21 10.78
CA ILE A 833 -18.49 27.16 9.83
C ILE A 833 -18.07 27.57 8.42
N ALA A 834 -18.41 28.81 8.02
CA ALA A 834 -18.01 29.35 6.72
C ALA A 834 -16.48 29.52 6.60
N SER A 835 -15.77 29.92 7.67
CA SER A 835 -14.30 30.08 7.66
C SER A 835 -13.52 28.77 7.73
N TYR A 836 -14.16 27.63 8.05
CA TYR A 836 -13.52 26.32 8.14
C TYR A 836 -13.92 25.36 7.01
N TYR A 837 -15.13 25.50 6.46
CA TYR A 837 -15.67 24.63 5.40
C TYR A 837 -16.14 25.36 4.14
N GLY A 838 -16.52 26.64 4.25
CA GLY A 838 -17.22 27.40 3.22
C GLY A 838 -16.31 28.04 2.17
N SER A 839 -16.87 29.02 1.43
CA SER A 839 -16.16 29.80 0.41
C SER A 839 -15.76 31.19 0.92
N LEU A 840 -14.71 31.77 0.35
CA LEU A 840 -14.34 33.18 0.53
C LEU A 840 -15.52 34.12 0.25
N SER A 841 -16.33 33.79 -0.77
CA SER A 841 -17.54 34.54 -1.13
C SER A 841 -18.59 34.51 -0.02
N THR A 842 -18.80 33.34 0.60
CA THR A 842 -19.74 33.15 1.70
C THR A 842 -19.31 33.90 2.96
N VAL A 843 -18.02 33.86 3.29
CA VAL A 843 -17.47 34.63 4.41
C VAL A 843 -17.58 36.14 4.13
N ARG A 844 -17.29 36.60 2.90
CA ARG A 844 -17.48 38.00 2.50
C ARG A 844 -18.94 38.44 2.58
N LEU A 845 -19.89 37.58 2.18
CA LEU A 845 -21.33 37.82 2.32
C LEU A 845 -21.73 37.96 3.79
N LEU A 846 -21.36 37.01 4.65
CA LEU A 846 -21.67 37.05 6.08
C LEU A 846 -21.09 38.30 6.76
N LEU A 847 -19.84 38.65 6.47
CA LEU A 847 -19.19 39.88 6.97
C LEU A 847 -19.92 41.14 6.48
N GLY A 848 -20.29 41.19 5.20
CA GLY A 848 -21.08 42.28 4.61
C GLY A 848 -22.50 42.43 5.19
N LEU A 849 -23.08 41.32 5.68
CA LEU A 849 -24.35 41.30 6.42
C LEU A 849 -24.20 41.63 7.92
N GLY A 850 -22.98 41.87 8.40
CA GLY A 850 -22.69 42.30 9.78
C GLY A 850 -22.23 41.20 10.74
N ALA A 851 -21.76 40.05 10.24
CA ALA A 851 -21.21 39.00 11.10
C ALA A 851 -19.92 39.48 11.81
N LEU A 852 -19.80 39.18 13.11
CA LEU A 852 -18.69 39.67 13.92
C LEU A 852 -17.41 38.82 13.71
N PRO A 853 -16.32 39.37 13.14
CA PRO A 853 -15.08 38.63 12.85
C PRO A 853 -14.33 38.17 14.10
N ASN A 854 -14.67 38.72 15.26
CA ASN A 854 -14.09 38.40 16.57
C ASN A 854 -15.07 37.64 17.48
N SER A 855 -16.16 37.09 16.93
CA SER A 855 -17.03 36.16 17.67
C SER A 855 -16.22 34.97 18.18
N LYS A 856 -16.54 34.45 19.37
CA LYS A 856 -15.83 33.31 19.96
C LYS A 856 -16.73 32.09 20.04
N ASN A 857 -16.24 30.93 19.60
CA ASN A 857 -16.94 29.64 19.74
C ASN A 857 -16.82 29.06 21.16
N LYS A 858 -17.35 27.84 21.37
CA LYS A 858 -17.24 27.08 22.63
C LYS A 858 -15.79 26.87 23.11
N GLU A 859 -14.80 26.88 22.24
CA GLU A 859 -13.38 26.72 22.57
C GLU A 859 -12.66 28.06 22.84
N GLY A 860 -13.37 29.20 22.70
CA GLY A 860 -12.80 30.54 22.85
C GLY A 860 -12.04 31.03 21.60
N LYS A 861 -12.03 30.23 20.53
CA LYS A 861 -11.41 30.55 19.24
C LYS A 861 -12.28 31.55 18.48
N THR A 862 -11.66 32.36 17.63
CA THR A 862 -12.34 33.20 16.62
C THR A 862 -12.34 32.51 15.24
N PRO A 863 -13.12 32.97 14.25
CA PRO A 863 -13.08 32.43 12.88
C PRO A 863 -11.67 32.38 12.27
N LEU A 864 -10.79 33.31 12.65
CA LEU A 864 -9.41 33.38 12.19
C LEU A 864 -8.59 32.11 12.54
N PHE A 865 -8.84 31.44 13.68
CA PHE A 865 -8.18 30.17 14.04
C PHE A 865 -8.45 29.03 13.07
N HIS A 866 -9.50 29.14 12.27
CA HIS A 866 -9.86 28.15 11.25
C HIS A 866 -9.09 28.41 9.95
N ALA A 867 -9.04 29.68 9.52
CA ALA A 867 -8.32 30.10 8.32
C ALA A 867 -6.80 29.89 8.39
N VAL A 868 -6.17 30.25 9.52
CA VAL A 868 -4.70 30.22 9.68
C VAL A 868 -4.06 28.82 9.61
N LYS A 869 -4.87 27.76 9.55
CA LYS A 869 -4.39 26.38 9.37
C LYS A 869 -3.92 26.05 7.94
N GLY A 870 -4.18 26.92 6.97
CA GLY A 870 -3.80 26.64 5.58
C GLY A 870 -4.34 27.61 4.52
N ASP A 871 -5.30 28.47 4.85
CA ASP A 871 -6.01 29.31 3.88
C ASP A 871 -5.51 30.77 3.96
N GLU A 872 -4.58 31.11 3.05
CA GLU A 872 -3.95 32.42 2.93
C GLU A 872 -4.98 33.52 2.59
N ASP A 873 -5.85 33.26 1.62
CA ASP A 873 -6.87 34.20 1.16
C ASP A 873 -7.97 34.42 2.21
N MET A 874 -8.40 33.38 2.92
CA MET A 874 -9.38 33.49 3.99
C MET A 874 -8.81 34.22 5.21
N THR A 875 -7.53 33.97 5.53
CA THR A 875 -6.84 34.69 6.60
C THR A 875 -6.79 36.18 6.26
N LYS A 876 -6.37 36.52 5.04
CA LYS A 876 -6.35 37.90 4.54
C LYS A 876 -7.73 38.55 4.57
N LEU A 877 -8.76 37.87 4.07
CA LEU A 877 -10.14 38.36 4.04
C LEU A 877 -10.65 38.70 5.45
N LEU A 878 -10.40 37.84 6.44
CA LEU A 878 -10.82 38.06 7.82
C LEU A 878 -10.07 39.24 8.46
N LEU A 879 -8.77 39.37 8.25
CA LEU A 879 -7.97 40.51 8.74
C LEU A 879 -8.41 41.84 8.09
N GLU A 880 -8.66 41.86 6.78
CA GLU A 880 -9.20 43.03 6.05
C GLU A 880 -10.54 43.53 6.63
N HIS A 881 -11.33 42.64 7.25
CA HIS A 881 -12.61 42.97 7.89
C HIS A 881 -12.50 43.12 9.42
N GLY A 882 -11.31 43.21 9.98
CA GLY A 882 -11.08 43.53 11.40
C GLY A 882 -11.07 42.33 12.35
N ALA A 883 -10.73 41.12 11.87
CA ALA A 883 -10.37 40.03 12.76
C ALA A 883 -9.06 40.36 13.51
N CYS A 884 -9.05 40.22 14.83
CA CYS A 884 -7.90 40.52 15.68
C CYS A 884 -6.99 39.28 15.79
N PRO A 885 -5.73 39.35 15.34
CA PRO A 885 -4.83 38.19 15.26
C PRO A 885 -4.25 37.75 16.60
N ASP A 886 -4.44 38.52 17.67
CA ASP A 886 -3.85 38.27 18.99
C ASP A 886 -4.86 37.71 20.03
N LEU A 887 -6.11 37.45 19.63
CA LEU A 887 -7.14 36.92 20.53
C LEU A 887 -6.88 35.46 20.91
N LYS A 888 -6.67 35.21 22.20
CA LYS A 888 -6.42 33.88 22.75
C LYS A 888 -7.66 32.99 22.87
N ASP A 889 -7.48 31.70 22.68
CA ASP A 889 -8.51 30.69 22.97
C ASP A 889 -8.52 30.26 24.45
N LYS A 890 -9.28 29.20 24.80
CA LYS A 890 -9.35 28.66 26.17
C LYS A 890 -8.06 28.00 26.68
N PHE A 891 -7.10 27.68 25.80
CA PHE A 891 -5.79 27.15 26.15
C PHE A 891 -4.72 28.26 26.24
N GLY A 892 -5.08 29.50 25.89
CA GLY A 892 -4.17 30.62 25.82
C GLY A 892 -3.40 30.69 24.49
N GLU A 893 -3.67 29.79 23.55
CA GLU A 893 -3.03 29.77 22.22
C GLU A 893 -3.53 30.95 21.38
N THR A 894 -2.66 31.52 20.54
CA THR A 894 -3.00 32.55 19.54
C THR A 894 -3.17 31.94 18.13
N PRO A 895 -3.84 32.65 17.20
CA PRO A 895 -3.80 32.32 15.77
C PRO A 895 -2.38 32.09 15.22
N LEU A 896 -1.38 32.84 15.70
CA LEU A 896 0.02 32.64 15.32
C LEU A 896 0.55 31.26 15.73
N SER A 897 0.32 30.80 16.97
CA SER A 897 0.69 29.42 17.38
C SER A 897 0.04 28.36 16.47
N TYR A 898 -1.21 28.56 16.05
CA TYR A 898 -1.90 27.65 15.12
C TYR A 898 -1.28 27.68 13.70
N ALA A 899 -0.91 28.86 13.20
CA ALA A 899 -0.25 29.02 11.90
C ALA A 899 1.13 28.37 11.85
N VAL A 900 1.93 28.54 12.91
CA VAL A 900 3.28 27.99 13.00
C VAL A 900 3.22 26.47 13.09
N ARG A 901 2.31 25.91 13.91
CA ARG A 901 2.09 24.46 14.04
C ARG A 901 1.50 23.82 12.76
N SER A 902 0.74 24.57 11.95
CA SER A 902 0.28 24.09 10.63
C SER A 902 1.39 24.08 9.58
N GLY A 903 2.42 24.92 9.76
CA GLY A 903 3.56 25.02 8.85
C GLY A 903 3.29 25.88 7.62
N ASN A 904 2.31 26.79 7.67
CA ASN A 904 2.08 27.72 6.58
C ASN A 904 2.91 29.00 6.78
N GLU A 905 4.15 29.00 6.27
CA GLU A 905 5.08 30.13 6.34
C GLU A 905 4.46 31.45 5.87
N LYS A 906 3.67 31.43 4.78
CA LYS A 906 3.05 32.64 4.24
C LYS A 906 2.01 33.24 5.19
N VAL A 907 1.17 32.39 5.80
CA VAL A 907 0.19 32.82 6.81
C VAL A 907 0.91 33.35 8.05
N VAL A 908 2.02 32.74 8.46
CA VAL A 908 2.86 33.24 9.55
C VAL A 908 3.41 34.64 9.22
N GLN A 909 4.00 34.85 8.04
CA GLN A 909 4.46 36.16 7.59
C GLN A 909 3.31 37.18 7.52
N LEU A 910 2.18 36.81 6.92
CA LEU A 910 1.00 37.67 6.78
C LEU A 910 0.39 38.09 8.14
N LEU A 911 0.47 37.25 9.17
CA LEU A 911 0.10 37.63 10.55
C LEU A 911 1.12 38.59 11.16
N LEU A 912 2.42 38.34 10.99
CA LEU A 912 3.50 39.18 11.54
C LEU A 912 3.56 40.56 10.87
N ASP A 913 3.32 40.64 9.56
CA ASP A 913 3.27 41.87 8.76
C ASP A 913 2.16 42.84 9.20
N THR A 914 1.16 42.38 9.96
CA THR A 914 0.16 43.27 10.57
C THR A 914 0.77 44.24 11.59
N GLY A 915 1.88 43.86 12.22
CA GLY A 915 2.48 44.61 13.33
C GLY A 915 1.67 44.63 14.63
N GLU A 916 0.50 43.99 14.67
CA GLU A 916 -0.39 43.90 15.84
C GLU A 916 -0.20 42.61 16.66
N VAL A 917 0.59 41.66 16.16
CA VAL A 917 0.79 40.33 16.77
C VAL A 917 1.98 40.30 17.71
N ASP A 918 1.80 39.76 18.92
CA ASP A 918 2.88 39.45 19.84
C ASP A 918 3.49 38.06 19.56
N PRO A 919 4.70 37.96 18.97
CA PRO A 919 5.32 36.67 18.69
C PRO A 919 5.86 35.97 19.94
N GLU A 920 5.89 36.65 21.10
CA GLU A 920 6.29 36.13 22.41
C GLU A 920 5.07 35.76 23.29
N SER A 921 3.87 35.79 22.73
CA SER A 921 2.61 35.58 23.45
C SER A 921 2.48 34.15 23.98
N LYS A 922 2.40 33.99 25.30
CA LYS A 922 2.45 32.67 25.96
C LYS A 922 1.07 32.03 26.16
N ASP A 923 0.99 30.72 25.94
CA ASP A 923 -0.19 29.90 26.26
C ASP A 923 -0.28 29.58 27.77
N HIS A 924 -1.27 28.79 28.20
CA HIS A 924 -1.42 28.38 29.60
C HIS A 924 -0.35 27.38 30.09
N ARG A 925 0.41 26.74 29.19
CA ARG A 925 1.61 25.95 29.54
C ARG A 925 2.85 26.82 29.67
N GLY A 926 2.81 28.05 29.17
CA GLY A 926 3.93 28.98 29.10
C GLY A 926 4.78 28.85 27.83
N TYR A 927 4.29 28.13 26.81
CA TYR A 927 4.93 28.02 25.49
C TYR A 927 4.69 29.28 24.66
N THR A 928 5.68 29.67 23.85
CA THR A 928 5.53 30.70 22.79
C THR A 928 5.23 30.04 21.43
N PRO A 929 4.77 30.79 20.41
CA PRO A 929 4.62 30.28 19.04
C PRO A 929 5.88 29.60 18.49
N LEU A 930 7.08 30.06 18.86
CA LEU A 930 8.34 29.41 18.51
C LEU A 930 8.46 28.02 19.15
N MET A 931 8.11 27.87 20.43
CA MET A 931 8.14 26.57 21.12
C MET A 931 7.12 25.57 20.55
N ASP A 932 5.90 26.04 20.25
CA ASP A 932 4.91 25.24 19.52
C ASP A 932 5.45 24.86 18.12
N GLY A 933 6.14 25.76 17.41
CA GLY A 933 6.79 25.43 16.14
C GLY A 933 7.86 24.36 16.27
N CYS A 934 8.81 24.52 17.20
CA CYS A 934 9.89 23.56 17.47
C CYS A 934 9.36 22.16 17.82
N ALA A 935 8.25 22.05 18.56
CA ALA A 935 7.66 20.75 18.89
C ALA A 935 7.08 20.00 17.67
N TRP A 936 6.79 20.69 16.56
CA TRP A 936 6.15 20.17 15.35
C TRP A 936 6.97 20.43 14.06
N ASP A 937 8.26 20.72 14.18
CA ASP A 937 9.19 21.14 13.11
C ASP A 937 9.62 20.03 12.12
N PHE A 938 9.09 18.81 12.29
CA PHE A 938 9.38 17.65 11.44
C PHE A 938 8.64 17.64 10.09
N ARG A 939 7.79 18.64 9.83
CA ARG A 939 7.17 18.89 8.51
C ARG A 939 7.89 20.06 7.84
N GLU A 940 8.16 19.97 6.53
CA GLU A 940 8.91 21.01 5.80
C GLU A 940 8.30 22.41 5.96
N GLY A 941 6.97 22.53 5.94
CA GLY A 941 6.29 23.81 6.20
C GLY A 941 6.52 24.34 7.63
N SER A 942 6.52 23.46 8.64
CA SER A 942 6.80 23.85 10.03
C SER A 942 8.23 24.36 10.20
N LEU A 943 9.19 23.73 9.52
CA LEU A 943 10.59 24.18 9.50
C LEU A 943 10.68 25.63 8.98
N ASN A 944 10.07 25.92 7.83
CA ASN A 944 10.10 27.27 7.26
C ASN A 944 9.38 28.30 8.16
N ALA A 945 8.25 27.94 8.75
CA ALA A 945 7.54 28.79 9.72
C ALA A 945 8.40 29.11 10.96
N VAL A 946 9.11 28.12 11.51
CA VAL A 946 10.06 28.31 12.63
C VAL A 946 11.24 29.19 12.21
N MET A 947 11.84 28.96 11.06
CA MET A 947 12.95 29.79 10.55
C MET A 947 12.50 31.23 10.26
N SER A 948 11.25 31.42 9.83
CA SER A 948 10.62 32.73 9.68
C SER A 948 10.45 33.44 11.03
N LEU A 949 9.95 32.76 12.08
CA LEU A 949 9.90 33.32 13.44
C LEU A 949 11.29 33.70 13.97
N LEU A 950 12.31 32.85 13.78
CA LEU A 950 13.68 33.14 14.25
C LEU A 950 14.29 34.37 13.57
N ARG A 951 13.85 34.73 12.37
CA ARG A 951 14.26 35.96 11.67
C ARG A 951 13.48 37.20 12.13
N THR A 952 12.37 37.04 12.85
CA THR A 952 11.50 38.14 13.28
C THR A 952 12.13 38.93 14.43
N PRO A 953 12.30 40.26 14.30
CA PRO A 953 12.83 41.09 15.39
C PRO A 953 11.96 41.01 16.65
N GLY A 954 12.58 40.74 17.80
CA GLY A 954 11.92 40.73 19.11
C GLY A 954 11.61 39.35 19.69
N VAL A 955 11.67 38.28 18.87
CA VAL A 955 11.57 36.88 19.33
C VAL A 955 12.76 36.54 20.23
N LYS A 956 12.52 35.77 21.30
CA LYS A 956 13.51 35.42 22.33
C LYS A 956 13.58 33.90 22.52
N PRO A 957 14.41 33.21 21.71
CA PRO A 957 14.48 31.74 21.74
C PRO A 957 14.96 31.13 23.08
N ALA A 958 15.57 31.94 23.95
CA ALA A 958 16.05 31.54 25.27
C ALA A 958 14.97 31.50 26.38
N HIS A 959 13.70 31.74 26.05
CA HIS A 959 12.60 31.52 26.99
C HIS A 959 12.47 30.02 27.33
N VAL A 960 12.18 29.73 28.60
CA VAL A 960 11.98 28.38 29.16
C VAL A 960 10.62 28.36 29.84
N ALA A 961 9.80 27.37 29.51
CA ALA A 961 8.47 27.22 30.08
C ALA A 961 8.52 26.78 31.56
N PRO A 962 7.45 26.97 32.34
CA PRO A 962 7.34 26.51 33.74
C PRO A 962 7.60 25.03 34.00
N ASP A 963 7.52 24.18 32.96
CA ASP A 963 7.89 22.76 33.00
C ASP A 963 9.36 22.50 32.62
N GLY A 964 10.18 23.54 32.52
CA GLY A 964 11.60 23.47 32.19
C GLY A 964 11.90 23.25 30.70
N GLU A 965 10.89 23.10 29.84
CA GLU A 965 11.13 22.87 28.41
C GLU A 965 11.54 24.17 27.70
N SER A 966 12.55 24.07 26.83
CA SER A 966 13.08 25.18 26.02
C SER A 966 12.79 24.92 24.53
N ALA A 967 12.88 25.96 23.68
CA ALA A 967 12.77 25.78 22.24
C ALA A 967 13.79 24.76 21.70
N LEU A 968 15.01 24.74 22.26
CA LEU A 968 16.07 23.78 21.90
C LEU A 968 15.74 22.34 22.32
N PHE A 969 15.10 22.14 23.47
CA PHE A 969 14.67 20.82 23.94
C PHE A 969 13.52 20.26 23.09
N LEU A 970 12.63 21.13 22.61
CA LEU A 970 11.47 20.77 21.79
C LEU A 970 11.82 20.50 20.32
N ALA A 971 12.76 21.26 19.75
CA ALA A 971 13.17 21.17 18.35
C ALA A 971 13.57 19.76 17.94
N ARG A 972 13.00 19.25 16.83
CA ARG A 972 13.28 17.92 16.27
C ARG A 972 14.12 18.00 15.00
N SER A 973 14.13 19.13 14.30
CA SER A 973 14.95 19.37 13.11
C SER A 973 16.36 19.82 13.49
N LEU A 974 17.37 19.18 12.89
CA LEU A 974 18.77 19.58 13.08
C LEU A 974 19.03 21.02 12.64
N SER A 975 18.40 21.48 11.55
CA SER A 975 18.52 22.85 11.05
C SER A 975 17.98 23.89 12.03
N VAL A 976 16.90 23.57 12.76
CA VAL A 976 16.34 24.45 13.80
C VAL A 976 17.28 24.49 15.01
N ILE A 977 17.83 23.34 15.41
CA ILE A 977 18.82 23.25 16.49
C ILE A 977 20.08 24.07 16.17
N GLU A 978 20.56 24.01 14.92
CA GLU A 978 21.70 24.80 14.44
C GLU A 978 21.42 26.30 14.44
N GLU A 979 20.23 26.74 14.04
CA GLU A 979 19.85 28.16 14.06
C GLU A 979 19.66 28.69 15.48
N LEU A 980 18.96 27.94 16.34
CA LEU A 980 18.75 28.27 17.75
C LEU A 980 20.09 28.50 18.47
N LEU A 981 21.07 27.61 18.27
CA LEU A 981 22.39 27.72 18.91
C LEU A 981 23.27 28.87 18.41
N LYS A 982 22.77 29.74 17.50
CA LYS A 982 23.41 31.02 17.15
C LYS A 982 22.97 32.18 18.04
N PHE A 983 21.89 32.01 18.82
CA PHE A 983 21.36 33.05 19.70
C PHE A 983 22.07 33.03 21.07
N ASP A 984 22.42 34.21 21.56
CA ASP A 984 23.00 34.37 22.89
C ASP A 984 22.03 33.91 23.99
N GLY A 985 22.56 33.22 25.00
CA GLY A 985 21.79 32.77 26.17
C GLY A 985 21.07 31.43 26.02
N ILE A 986 21.23 30.72 24.91
CA ILE A 986 20.72 29.35 24.75
C ILE A 986 21.61 28.34 25.50
N ASP A 987 21.05 27.69 26.51
CA ASP A 987 21.72 26.60 27.23
C ASP A 987 21.55 25.27 26.46
N ILE A 988 22.64 24.76 25.90
CA ILE A 988 22.69 23.45 25.23
C ILE A 988 22.34 22.28 26.16
N ASN A 989 22.50 22.48 27.47
CA ASN A 989 22.23 21.52 28.52
C ASN A 989 20.89 21.79 29.25
N SER A 990 20.02 22.65 28.69
CA SER A 990 18.74 23.04 29.32
C SER A 990 17.92 21.83 29.77
N ARG A 991 17.31 21.89 30.95
CA ARG A 991 16.71 20.72 31.61
C ARG A 991 15.21 20.87 31.83
N ASP A 992 14.44 19.90 31.35
CA ASP A 992 13.01 19.83 31.63
C ASP A 992 12.68 19.47 33.10
N ARG A 993 11.39 19.42 33.43
CA ARG A 993 10.82 18.98 34.72
C ARG A 993 11.21 17.56 35.16
N PHE A 994 11.75 16.75 34.26
CA PHE A 994 12.29 15.42 34.54
C PHE A 994 13.84 15.42 34.55
N GLY A 995 14.47 16.59 34.50
CA GLY A 995 15.91 16.78 34.49
C GLY A 995 16.59 16.40 33.17
N ARG A 996 15.84 16.19 32.09
CA ARG A 996 16.32 15.67 30.79
C ARG A 996 16.85 16.79 29.90
N THR A 997 17.95 16.54 29.20
CA THR A 997 18.62 17.47 28.26
C THR A 997 18.20 17.23 26.80
N PRO A 998 18.48 18.15 25.86
CA PRO A 998 18.28 17.93 24.42
C PRO A 998 19.01 16.68 23.89
N LEU A 999 20.22 16.38 24.38
CA LEU A 999 20.93 15.14 24.07
C LEU A 999 20.13 13.90 24.53
N SER A 1000 19.61 13.91 25.76
CA SER A 1000 18.80 12.79 26.27
C SER A 1000 17.48 12.63 25.49
N ARG A 1001 16.91 13.72 24.96
CA ARG A 1001 15.75 13.72 24.06
C ARG A 1001 16.09 13.01 22.75
N ALA A 1002 17.18 13.40 22.08
CA ALA A 1002 17.65 12.76 20.85
C ALA A 1002 17.93 11.25 21.06
N VAL A 1003 18.55 10.88 22.18
CA VAL A 1003 18.78 9.47 22.55
C VAL A 1003 17.47 8.68 22.73
N MET A 1004 16.47 9.26 23.41
CA MET A 1004 15.16 8.60 23.59
C MET A 1004 14.38 8.42 22.28
N GLU A 1005 14.62 9.29 21.29
CA GLU A 1005 14.03 9.22 19.96
C GLU A 1005 14.84 8.34 19.01
N GLY A 1006 16.11 8.07 19.34
CA GLY A 1006 17.02 7.29 18.52
C GLY A 1006 17.63 8.03 17.34
N ASP A 1007 17.56 9.37 17.35
CA ASP A 1007 18.08 10.23 16.29
C ASP A 1007 19.61 10.32 16.37
N LEU A 1008 20.29 9.48 15.59
CA LEU A 1008 21.74 9.38 15.60
C LEU A 1008 22.43 10.65 15.09
N ASP A 1009 21.80 11.43 14.23
CA ASP A 1009 22.42 12.62 13.63
C ASP A 1009 22.38 13.80 14.59
N ARG A 1010 21.24 14.02 15.28
CA ARG A 1010 21.18 14.94 16.43
C ARG A 1010 22.12 14.52 17.56
N MET A 1011 22.25 13.21 17.82
CA MET A 1011 23.26 12.71 18.77
C MET A 1011 24.69 13.06 18.34
N ARG A 1012 25.07 12.81 17.07
CA ARG A 1012 26.40 13.19 16.54
C ARG A 1012 26.65 14.68 16.65
N PHE A 1013 25.65 15.50 16.34
CA PHE A 1013 25.76 16.95 16.45
C PHE A 1013 25.99 17.43 17.88
N PHE A 1014 25.18 16.95 18.85
CA PHE A 1014 25.36 17.31 20.25
C PHE A 1014 26.69 16.80 20.81
N LEU A 1015 27.10 15.55 20.51
CA LEU A 1015 28.40 15.02 20.96
C LEU A 1015 29.61 15.64 20.24
N GLY A 1016 29.43 16.22 19.05
CA GLY A 1016 30.46 16.98 18.34
C GLY A 1016 30.76 18.35 18.99
N ARG A 1017 29.89 18.83 19.89
CA ARG A 1017 30.07 20.08 20.63
C ARG A 1017 30.79 19.83 21.97
N ALA A 1018 31.66 20.76 22.34
CA ALA A 1018 32.45 20.68 23.57
C ALA A 1018 31.63 21.07 24.80
N GLU A 1019 30.62 21.92 24.61
CA GLU A 1019 29.76 22.50 25.63
C GLU A 1019 28.67 21.52 26.13
N THR A 1020 28.40 20.45 25.37
CA THR A 1020 27.40 19.43 25.72
C THR A 1020 27.89 18.56 26.88
N ASP A 1021 27.15 18.54 27.98
CA ASP A 1021 27.38 17.57 29.05
C ASP A 1021 26.69 16.25 28.70
N ARG A 1022 27.51 15.20 28.62
CA ARG A 1022 27.15 13.85 28.18
C ARG A 1022 26.56 12.99 29.29
N ASN A 1023 26.67 13.44 30.54
CA ASN A 1023 26.45 12.65 31.75
C ASN A 1023 25.32 13.22 32.62
N LEU A 1024 24.66 14.31 32.21
CA LEU A 1024 23.50 14.85 32.92
C LEU A 1024 22.35 13.83 33.00
N ALA A 1025 22.19 13.26 34.18
CA ALA A 1025 21.16 12.30 34.53
C ALA A 1025 19.81 12.97 34.83
N GLY A 1026 18.71 12.32 34.46
CA GLY A 1026 17.34 12.74 34.82
C GLY A 1026 17.05 12.67 36.32
N ILE A 1027 15.84 13.05 36.74
CA ILE A 1027 15.40 12.97 38.15
C ILE A 1027 15.37 11.53 38.71
N ASP A 1028 15.36 10.52 37.83
CA ASP A 1028 15.46 9.10 38.16
C ASP A 1028 16.91 8.58 38.21
N GLY A 1029 17.90 9.47 38.04
CA GLY A 1029 19.32 9.14 38.04
C GLY A 1029 19.83 8.58 36.70
N ARG A 1030 19.00 8.50 35.66
CA ARG A 1030 19.38 7.87 34.40
C ARG A 1030 20.13 8.83 33.48
N THR A 1031 21.37 8.48 33.15
CA THR A 1031 22.22 9.15 32.16
C THR A 1031 21.77 8.84 30.72
N PRO A 1032 22.24 9.60 29.71
CA PRO A 1032 21.93 9.32 28.31
C PRO A 1032 22.26 7.88 27.86
N ILE A 1033 23.40 7.30 28.28
CA ILE A 1033 23.71 5.90 27.94
C ILE A 1033 22.72 4.91 28.56
N PHE A 1034 22.28 5.15 29.80
CA PHE A 1034 21.23 4.34 30.42
C PHE A 1034 19.91 4.44 29.64
N LEU A 1035 19.51 5.64 29.20
CA LEU A 1035 18.31 5.85 28.40
C LEU A 1035 18.39 5.15 27.01
N ALA A 1036 19.57 5.13 26.38
CA ALA A 1036 19.79 4.38 25.14
C ALA A 1036 19.54 2.88 25.33
N THR A 1037 20.01 2.32 26.44
CA THR A 1037 19.78 0.93 26.84
C THR A 1037 18.31 0.65 27.16
N VAL A 1038 17.61 1.53 27.89
CA VAL A 1038 16.16 1.39 28.17
C VAL A 1038 15.33 1.38 26.88
N ARG A 1039 15.79 2.06 25.82
CA ARG A 1039 15.17 2.05 24.48
C ARG A 1039 15.64 0.91 23.58
N GLN A 1040 16.54 0.04 24.04
CA GLN A 1040 17.17 -1.02 23.25
C GLN A 1040 17.85 -0.50 21.95
N ASN A 1041 18.24 0.77 21.92
CA ASN A 1041 18.80 1.39 20.72
C ASN A 1041 20.31 1.14 20.62
N ARG A 1042 20.65 0.03 19.96
CA ARG A 1042 22.04 -0.41 19.70
C ARG A 1042 22.91 0.66 19.03
N GLY A 1043 22.34 1.45 18.12
CA GLY A 1043 23.03 2.54 17.44
C GLY A 1043 23.42 3.66 18.42
N ALA A 1044 22.47 4.09 19.24
CA ALA A 1044 22.70 5.11 20.27
C ALA A 1044 23.68 4.64 21.35
N VAL A 1045 23.57 3.38 21.81
CA VAL A 1045 24.52 2.77 22.76
C VAL A 1045 25.93 2.72 22.18
N SER A 1046 26.11 2.23 20.94
CA SER A 1046 27.41 2.18 20.27
C SER A 1046 28.01 3.57 20.06
N LEU A 1047 27.19 4.55 19.70
CA LEU A 1047 27.62 5.94 19.47
C LEU A 1047 28.13 6.58 20.78
N LEU A 1048 27.42 6.39 21.90
CA LEU A 1048 27.83 6.87 23.22
C LEU A 1048 29.05 6.12 23.79
N LEU A 1049 29.18 4.80 23.56
CA LEU A 1049 30.35 4.02 23.97
C LEU A 1049 31.66 4.48 23.33
N ASN A 1050 31.58 4.99 22.10
CA ASN A 1050 32.74 5.51 21.37
C ASN A 1050 33.18 6.91 21.83
N ASP A 1051 32.35 7.63 22.59
CA ASP A 1051 32.70 8.94 23.13
C ASP A 1051 33.43 8.80 24.47
N SER A 1052 34.69 9.24 24.49
CA SER A 1052 35.58 9.09 25.65
C SER A 1052 35.13 9.85 26.91
N ALA A 1053 34.22 10.81 26.79
CA ALA A 1053 33.73 11.65 27.90
C ALA A 1053 32.39 11.15 28.50
N VAL A 1054 31.83 10.04 28.00
CA VAL A 1054 30.64 9.41 28.58
C VAL A 1054 31.01 8.53 29.78
N GLU A 1055 30.31 8.72 30.90
CA GLU A 1055 30.43 7.88 32.09
C GLU A 1055 29.59 6.61 31.95
N LEU A 1056 30.25 5.52 31.52
CA LEU A 1056 29.59 4.27 31.15
C LEU A 1056 28.97 3.50 32.33
N ASN A 1057 29.48 3.72 33.54
CA ASN A 1057 29.11 2.98 34.76
C ASN A 1057 28.27 3.82 35.75
N ALA A 1058 27.74 4.96 35.31
CA ALA A 1058 26.89 5.81 36.14
C ALA A 1058 25.61 5.05 36.56
N PRO A 1059 25.29 4.96 37.86
CA PRO A 1059 24.10 4.26 38.34
C PRO A 1059 22.87 5.18 38.39
N ASP A 1060 21.68 4.60 38.22
CA ASP A 1060 20.40 5.26 38.47
C ASP A 1060 20.04 5.31 39.97
N ASN A 1061 18.89 5.89 40.32
CA ASN A 1061 18.45 6.03 41.72
C ASN A 1061 18.24 4.68 42.48
N SER A 1062 18.29 3.53 41.79
CA SER A 1062 18.25 2.20 42.40
C SER A 1062 19.64 1.53 42.54
N GLY A 1063 20.70 2.21 42.09
CA GLY A 1063 22.05 1.69 42.01
C GLY A 1063 22.34 0.90 40.72
N GLN A 1064 21.40 0.85 39.77
CA GLN A 1064 21.57 0.08 38.54
C GLN A 1064 22.40 0.86 37.51
N THR A 1065 23.42 0.25 36.93
CA THR A 1065 24.12 0.73 35.73
C THR A 1065 23.38 0.31 34.45
N ALA A 1066 23.71 0.90 33.30
CA ALA A 1066 23.11 0.55 32.01
C ALA A 1066 23.23 -0.96 31.70
N LEU A 1067 24.39 -1.57 31.95
CA LEU A 1067 24.58 -3.01 31.77
C LEU A 1067 23.71 -3.84 32.72
N SER A 1068 23.56 -3.42 33.97
CA SER A 1068 22.71 -4.12 34.95
C SER A 1068 21.23 -4.09 34.55
N TYR A 1069 20.77 -3.00 33.91
CA TYR A 1069 19.43 -2.90 33.35
C TYR A 1069 19.26 -3.77 32.10
N ALA A 1070 20.24 -3.80 31.18
CA ALA A 1070 20.21 -4.68 30.01
C ALA A 1070 20.13 -6.17 30.40
N ALA A 1071 20.88 -6.56 31.44
CA ALA A 1071 20.80 -7.89 32.05
C ALA A 1071 19.44 -8.16 32.70
N GLU A 1072 18.86 -7.16 33.36
CA GLU A 1072 17.51 -7.28 33.93
C GLU A 1072 16.42 -7.39 32.84
N ASP A 1073 16.52 -6.67 31.73
CA ASP A 1073 15.55 -6.75 30.62
C ASP A 1073 15.79 -7.97 29.69
N ALA A 1074 16.92 -8.65 29.87
CA ALA A 1074 17.40 -9.77 29.07
C ALA A 1074 17.59 -9.43 27.57
N ASP A 1075 18.23 -8.28 27.30
CA ASP A 1075 18.71 -7.89 25.96
C ASP A 1075 20.17 -8.34 25.78
N ASP A 1076 20.35 -9.53 25.21
CA ASP A 1076 21.64 -10.14 24.93
C ASP A 1076 22.53 -9.28 24.01
N ALA A 1077 21.96 -8.60 23.03
CA ALA A 1077 22.73 -7.82 22.07
C ALA A 1077 23.21 -6.48 22.63
N VAL A 1078 22.42 -5.82 23.49
CA VAL A 1078 22.90 -4.60 24.19
C VAL A 1078 23.96 -4.97 25.24
N ILE A 1079 23.86 -6.14 25.87
CA ILE A 1079 24.91 -6.68 26.74
C ILE A 1079 26.22 -6.88 25.95
N GLU A 1080 26.18 -7.57 24.80
CA GLU A 1080 27.36 -7.77 23.93
C GLU A 1080 28.00 -6.44 23.51
N ILE A 1081 27.20 -5.44 23.12
CA ILE A 1081 27.69 -4.11 22.71
C ILE A 1081 28.35 -3.36 23.89
N LEU A 1082 27.76 -3.40 25.08
CA LEU A 1082 28.34 -2.77 26.28
C LEU A 1082 29.63 -3.48 26.72
N LEU A 1083 29.64 -4.81 26.74
CA LEU A 1083 30.81 -5.60 27.13
C LEU A 1083 31.97 -5.55 26.12
N ALA A 1084 31.72 -5.19 24.86
CA ALA A 1084 32.78 -4.91 23.90
C ALA A 1084 33.71 -3.75 24.31
N SER A 1085 33.35 -2.96 25.33
CA SER A 1085 34.21 -1.95 25.94
C SER A 1085 34.85 -2.42 27.24
N ASP A 1086 36.19 -2.37 27.30
CA ASP A 1086 36.97 -2.67 28.51
C ASP A 1086 36.65 -1.75 29.70
N LYS A 1087 36.04 -0.58 29.43
CA LYS A 1087 35.69 0.43 30.43
C LYS A 1087 34.37 0.16 31.16
N VAL A 1088 33.50 -0.71 30.63
CA VAL A 1088 32.26 -1.09 31.31
C VAL A 1088 32.58 -2.07 32.43
N ASP A 1089 32.05 -1.84 33.64
CA ASP A 1089 32.19 -2.76 34.77
C ASP A 1089 31.08 -3.84 34.72
N PRO A 1090 31.41 -5.12 34.48
CA PRO A 1090 30.44 -6.20 34.45
C PRO A 1090 29.87 -6.58 35.82
N ASN A 1091 30.47 -6.10 36.93
CA ASN A 1091 30.18 -6.57 38.29
C ASN A 1091 29.57 -5.49 39.19
N SER A 1092 29.22 -4.32 38.64
CA SER A 1092 28.57 -3.22 39.36
C SER A 1092 27.34 -3.70 40.13
N ARG A 1093 27.17 -3.22 41.36
CA ARG A 1093 26.14 -3.72 42.28
C ARG A 1093 25.06 -2.66 42.55
N ASP A 1094 23.81 -3.07 42.45
CA ASP A 1094 22.66 -2.24 42.83
C ASP A 1094 22.55 -2.05 44.36
N HIS A 1095 21.55 -1.28 44.81
CA HIS A 1095 21.30 -1.07 46.26
C HIS A 1095 20.97 -2.36 47.04
N PHE A 1096 20.65 -3.48 46.36
CA PHE A 1096 20.42 -4.79 46.95
C PHE A 1096 21.66 -5.70 46.87
N GLY A 1097 22.80 -5.17 46.40
CA GLY A 1097 24.07 -5.88 46.24
C GLY A 1097 24.14 -6.78 45.00
N ARG A 1098 23.15 -6.69 44.11
CA ARG A 1098 22.98 -7.58 42.95
C ARG A 1098 23.83 -7.10 41.77
N SER A 1099 24.64 -8.00 41.22
CA SER A 1099 25.34 -7.86 39.94
C SER A 1099 24.39 -8.04 38.74
N PRO A 1100 24.76 -7.62 37.52
CA PRO A 1100 23.99 -7.89 36.28
C PRO A 1100 23.62 -9.37 36.13
N LEU A 1101 24.56 -10.29 36.36
CA LEU A 1101 24.33 -11.73 36.29
C LEU A 1101 23.31 -12.22 37.34
N SER A 1102 23.37 -11.70 38.57
CA SER A 1102 22.39 -12.06 39.60
C SER A 1102 20.99 -11.48 39.31
N LEU A 1103 20.90 -10.31 38.66
CA LEU A 1103 19.65 -9.67 38.24
C LEU A 1103 18.94 -10.47 37.14
N SER A 1104 19.68 -10.89 36.09
CA SER A 1104 19.12 -11.70 35.00
C SER A 1104 18.55 -13.04 35.51
N VAL A 1105 19.21 -13.67 36.49
CA VAL A 1105 18.69 -14.89 37.14
C VAL A 1105 17.48 -14.59 38.03
N TRP A 1106 17.47 -13.47 38.75
CA TRP A 1106 16.41 -13.12 39.70
C TRP A 1106 15.06 -12.83 39.03
N LYS A 1107 15.03 -12.22 37.84
CA LYS A 1107 13.78 -11.85 37.14
C LYS A 1107 13.12 -13.01 36.39
N CYS A 1108 13.78 -14.17 36.28
CA CYS A 1108 13.27 -15.30 35.51
C CYS A 1108 11.87 -15.73 35.97
N ARG A 1109 10.92 -15.85 35.04
CA ARG A 1109 9.53 -16.32 35.29
C ARG A 1109 9.18 -17.48 34.37
N PRO A 1110 8.21 -18.34 34.74
CA PRO A 1110 7.78 -19.42 33.86
C PRO A 1110 7.39 -18.90 32.47
N GLY A 1111 8.12 -19.34 31.44
CA GLY A 1111 7.89 -18.91 30.04
C GLY A 1111 8.77 -17.76 29.53
N THR A 1112 9.69 -17.19 30.32
CA THR A 1112 10.67 -16.18 29.84
C THR A 1112 12.02 -16.78 29.43
N ASP A 1113 12.13 -18.10 29.45
CA ASP A 1113 13.40 -18.82 29.58
C ASP A 1113 14.39 -18.61 28.41
N LYS A 1114 13.90 -18.37 27.18
CA LYS A 1114 14.80 -18.24 26.01
C LYS A 1114 15.65 -16.97 26.03
N LYS A 1115 15.08 -15.81 26.36
CA LYS A 1115 15.82 -14.53 26.40
C LYS A 1115 16.77 -14.47 27.60
N VAL A 1116 16.28 -14.87 28.78
CA VAL A 1116 17.11 -14.89 30.00
C VAL A 1116 18.34 -15.79 29.83
N LYS A 1117 18.21 -16.95 29.18
CA LYS A 1117 19.36 -17.80 28.83
C LYS A 1117 20.34 -17.12 27.88
N ALA A 1118 19.88 -16.36 26.89
CA ALA A 1118 20.74 -15.65 25.96
C ALA A 1118 21.53 -14.55 26.69
N SER A 1119 20.85 -13.73 27.50
CA SER A 1119 21.47 -12.70 28.35
C SER A 1119 22.51 -13.27 29.32
N ILE A 1120 22.20 -14.37 30.01
CA ILE A 1120 23.16 -15.05 30.90
C ILE A 1120 24.37 -15.57 30.11
N LYS A 1121 24.17 -16.12 28.90
CA LYS A 1121 25.28 -16.58 28.05
C LYS A 1121 26.14 -15.44 27.51
N ALA A 1122 25.54 -14.31 27.15
CA ALA A 1122 26.25 -13.10 26.71
C ALA A 1122 27.11 -12.52 27.84
N LEU A 1123 26.59 -12.47 29.06
CA LEU A 1123 27.38 -12.10 30.24
C LEU A 1123 28.53 -13.09 30.47
N LEU A 1124 28.25 -14.39 30.57
CA LEU A 1124 29.26 -15.43 30.84
C LEU A 1124 30.29 -15.64 29.72
N ALA A 1125 30.10 -15.04 28.55
CA ALA A 1125 31.10 -15.02 27.48
C ALA A 1125 32.28 -14.07 27.80
N ASP A 1126 32.07 -13.06 28.65
CA ASP A 1126 33.11 -12.15 29.10
C ASP A 1126 33.80 -12.67 30.37
N SER A 1127 35.12 -12.84 30.28
CA SER A 1127 35.96 -13.39 31.35
C SER A 1127 36.05 -12.49 32.60
N ARG A 1128 35.59 -11.23 32.51
CA ARG A 1128 35.56 -10.28 33.62
C ARG A 1128 34.37 -10.48 34.57
N VAL A 1129 33.35 -11.28 34.21
CA VAL A 1129 32.14 -11.48 35.03
C VAL A 1129 32.42 -12.38 36.24
N ASP A 1130 32.12 -11.88 37.45
CA ASP A 1130 32.12 -12.66 38.70
C ASP A 1130 30.86 -13.53 38.79
N VAL A 1131 31.02 -14.80 38.41
CA VAL A 1131 29.94 -15.80 38.40
C VAL A 1131 29.38 -16.08 39.80
N ASP A 1132 30.18 -15.91 40.85
CA ASP A 1132 29.81 -16.15 42.25
C ASP A 1132 29.47 -14.86 43.02
N SER A 1133 29.21 -13.77 42.29
CA SER A 1133 28.82 -12.47 42.84
C SER A 1133 27.54 -12.57 43.67
N CYS A 1134 27.66 -12.32 44.98
CA CYS A 1134 26.57 -12.52 45.93
C CYS A 1134 25.83 -11.23 46.31
N ASP A 1135 24.50 -11.30 46.44
CA ASP A 1135 23.64 -10.20 46.90
C ASP A 1135 23.84 -9.84 48.39
N ASN A 1136 23.12 -8.82 48.89
CA ASN A 1136 23.18 -8.41 50.30
C ASN A 1136 22.75 -9.51 51.31
N ALA A 1137 22.10 -10.59 50.86
CA ALA A 1137 21.77 -11.75 51.69
C ALA A 1137 22.83 -12.87 51.60
N GLY A 1138 23.92 -12.67 50.84
CA GLY A 1138 24.98 -13.64 50.60
C GLY A 1138 24.64 -14.67 49.51
N ARG A 1139 23.57 -14.49 48.75
CA ARG A 1139 23.10 -15.46 47.74
C ARG A 1139 23.83 -15.28 46.41
N THR A 1140 24.50 -16.34 45.94
CA THR A 1140 25.08 -16.41 44.59
C THR A 1140 23.98 -16.61 43.52
N PRO A 1141 24.25 -16.35 42.22
CA PRO A 1141 23.27 -16.58 41.15
C PRO A 1141 22.78 -18.03 41.10
N VAL A 1142 23.66 -19.01 41.33
CA VAL A 1142 23.30 -20.43 41.44
C VAL A 1142 22.33 -20.68 42.59
N SER A 1143 22.52 -20.04 43.76
CA SER A 1143 21.60 -20.21 44.89
C SER A 1143 20.21 -19.63 44.61
N ILE A 1144 20.12 -18.54 43.83
CA ILE A 1144 18.85 -17.95 43.38
C ILE A 1144 18.16 -18.89 42.37
N ALA A 1145 18.90 -19.34 41.35
CA ALA A 1145 18.37 -20.28 40.35
C ALA A 1145 17.90 -21.60 41.00
N ALA A 1146 18.67 -22.11 41.96
CA ALA A 1146 18.36 -23.35 42.65
C ALA A 1146 17.16 -23.23 43.60
N GLY A 1147 17.02 -22.08 44.26
CA GLY A 1147 15.86 -21.78 45.11
C GLY A 1147 14.55 -21.61 44.35
N ASN A 1148 14.59 -21.23 43.07
CA ASN A 1148 13.39 -21.05 42.24
C ASN A 1148 13.12 -22.22 41.28
N GLY A 1149 14.04 -23.19 41.16
CA GLY A 1149 13.85 -24.39 40.36
C GLY A 1149 14.31 -24.30 38.90
N TYR A 1150 15.14 -23.32 38.52
CA TYR A 1150 15.55 -23.10 37.13
C TYR A 1150 16.69 -24.05 36.69
N VAL A 1151 16.36 -25.33 36.46
CA VAL A 1151 17.31 -26.41 36.12
C VAL A 1151 18.29 -26.01 35.00
N GLU A 1152 17.77 -25.46 33.90
CA GLU A 1152 18.61 -25.10 32.74
C GLU A 1152 19.53 -23.89 33.01
N ILE A 1153 19.13 -22.97 33.88
CA ILE A 1153 19.99 -21.85 34.31
C ILE A 1153 21.09 -22.35 35.24
N VAL A 1154 20.75 -23.29 36.14
CA VAL A 1154 21.76 -23.97 36.98
C VAL A 1154 22.78 -24.69 36.09
N ASN A 1155 22.35 -25.43 35.07
CA ASN A 1155 23.28 -26.09 34.13
C ASN A 1155 24.17 -25.07 33.40
N ILE A 1156 23.63 -23.96 32.88
CA ILE A 1156 24.44 -22.93 32.21
C ILE A 1156 25.49 -22.32 33.15
N LEU A 1157 25.12 -22.00 34.40
CA LEU A 1157 26.06 -21.45 35.39
C LEU A 1157 27.16 -22.44 35.78
N LEU A 1158 26.89 -23.74 35.79
CA LEU A 1158 27.87 -24.79 36.07
C LEU A 1158 28.77 -25.08 34.86
N GLU A 1159 28.18 -25.27 33.68
CA GLU A 1159 28.88 -25.70 32.45
C GLU A 1159 29.73 -24.57 31.85
N MET A 1160 29.19 -23.35 31.80
CA MET A 1160 29.89 -22.18 31.21
C MET A 1160 30.60 -21.36 32.29
N GLY A 1161 29.92 -21.07 33.40
CA GLY A 1161 30.43 -20.20 34.46
C GLY A 1161 31.33 -20.87 35.51
N LYS A 1162 31.35 -22.21 35.60
CA LYS A 1162 32.05 -22.99 36.64
C LYS A 1162 31.70 -22.56 38.08
N ALA A 1163 30.48 -22.11 38.29
CA ALA A 1163 30.02 -21.49 39.54
C ALA A 1163 30.13 -22.40 40.79
N ASP A 1164 30.44 -21.81 41.94
CA ASP A 1164 30.59 -22.54 43.20
C ASP A 1164 29.25 -22.98 43.81
N THR A 1165 29.09 -24.29 43.97
CA THR A 1165 27.91 -24.92 44.58
C THR A 1165 28.01 -25.09 46.11
N ALA A 1166 29.19 -24.88 46.69
CA ALA A 1166 29.44 -24.99 48.12
C ALA A 1166 29.25 -23.66 48.86
N ARG A 1167 29.33 -22.51 48.16
CA ARG A 1167 29.14 -21.18 48.75
C ARG A 1167 27.78 -21.04 49.44
N ALA A 1168 27.80 -20.60 50.69
CA ALA A 1168 26.62 -20.47 51.53
C ALA A 1168 26.21 -19.01 51.70
N ASP A 1169 24.89 -18.77 51.80
CA ASP A 1169 24.32 -17.46 52.12
C ASP A 1169 24.58 -17.04 53.59
N ASN A 1170 24.18 -15.82 53.96
CA ASN A 1170 24.38 -15.28 55.32
C ASN A 1170 23.68 -16.10 56.43
N ASN A 1171 22.84 -17.08 56.08
CA ASN A 1171 22.18 -18.02 56.99
C ASN A 1171 22.78 -19.45 56.92
N GLY A 1172 23.92 -19.63 56.25
CA GLY A 1172 24.56 -20.94 56.05
C GLY A 1172 23.87 -21.84 55.01
N ARG A 1173 23.03 -21.28 54.12
CA ARG A 1173 22.31 -22.08 53.11
C ARG A 1173 23.05 -22.09 51.79
N THR A 1174 23.41 -23.29 51.31
CA THR A 1174 23.96 -23.51 49.97
C THR A 1174 22.84 -23.56 48.92
N PRO A 1175 23.15 -23.48 47.61
CA PRO A 1175 22.18 -23.75 46.54
C PRO A 1175 21.37 -25.05 46.74
N LEU A 1176 22.03 -26.11 47.24
CA LEU A 1176 21.38 -27.39 47.55
C LEU A 1176 20.35 -27.26 48.68
N HIS A 1177 20.66 -26.52 49.75
CA HIS A 1177 19.71 -26.26 50.84
C HIS A 1177 18.46 -25.53 50.33
N TRP A 1178 18.62 -24.58 49.39
CA TRP A 1178 17.50 -23.87 48.77
C TRP A 1178 16.65 -24.77 47.85
N ALA A 1179 17.27 -25.56 46.95
CA ALA A 1179 16.56 -26.49 46.09
C ALA A 1179 15.79 -27.57 46.87
N GLN A 1180 16.39 -28.12 47.94
CA GLN A 1180 15.74 -29.11 48.81
C GLN A 1180 14.58 -28.51 49.61
N LYS A 1181 14.75 -27.31 50.17
CA LYS A 1181 13.70 -26.63 50.96
C LYS A 1181 12.44 -26.37 50.13
N ASN A 1182 12.60 -25.97 48.87
CA ASN A 1182 11.49 -25.61 47.99
C ASN A 1182 11.01 -26.80 47.10
N GLY A 1183 11.66 -27.96 47.18
CA GLY A 1183 11.18 -29.22 46.57
C GLY A 1183 11.59 -29.44 45.11
N HIS A 1184 12.56 -28.69 44.58
CA HIS A 1184 12.99 -28.73 43.18
C HIS A 1184 13.89 -29.94 42.88
N LYS A 1185 13.28 -31.13 42.75
CA LYS A 1185 13.98 -32.42 42.59
C LYS A 1185 14.98 -32.47 41.42
N GLU A 1186 14.62 -31.87 40.29
CA GLU A 1186 15.46 -31.86 39.08
C GLU A 1186 16.71 -30.99 39.26
N VAL A 1187 16.60 -29.87 39.99
CA VAL A 1187 17.77 -29.06 40.40
C VAL A 1187 18.66 -29.84 41.37
N VAL A 1188 18.09 -30.60 42.31
CA VAL A 1188 18.88 -31.44 43.23
C VAL A 1188 19.69 -32.50 42.46
N ALA A 1189 19.15 -33.04 41.37
CA ALA A 1189 19.91 -33.92 40.47
C ALA A 1189 21.00 -33.16 39.70
N ALA A 1190 20.68 -31.99 39.12
CA ALA A 1190 21.63 -31.14 38.39
C ALA A 1190 22.83 -30.68 39.25
N LEU A 1191 22.61 -30.40 40.54
CA LEU A 1191 23.67 -30.09 41.52
C LEU A 1191 24.48 -31.32 41.98
N GLY A 1192 24.39 -32.46 41.27
CA GLY A 1192 25.27 -33.62 41.45
C GLY A 1192 24.83 -34.67 42.48
N PHE A 1193 23.59 -34.63 42.99
CA PHE A 1193 23.11 -35.57 44.02
C PHE A 1193 22.24 -36.73 43.47
N GLU A 1194 22.74 -37.49 42.51
CA GLU A 1194 22.16 -38.81 42.18
C GLU A 1194 22.65 -39.92 43.14
N LYS A 1195 21.73 -40.39 44.00
CA LYS A 1195 21.74 -41.72 44.65
C LYS A 1195 23.05 -42.21 45.32
N THR A 1196 23.68 -41.43 46.19
CA THR A 1196 24.48 -42.02 47.28
C THR A 1196 23.58 -42.36 48.48
N VAL A 1197 23.72 -43.58 49.00
CA VAL A 1197 22.76 -44.21 49.93
C VAL A 1197 22.84 -43.64 51.37
N GLU A 1198 23.87 -42.84 51.68
CA GLU A 1198 24.24 -42.53 53.07
C GLU A 1198 23.47 -41.37 53.72
N GLN A 1199 22.82 -40.48 52.98
CA GLN A 1199 22.04 -39.38 53.59
C GLN A 1199 20.57 -39.72 53.93
N ARG A 1200 20.15 -40.98 53.80
CA ARG A 1200 18.90 -41.47 54.44
C ARG A 1200 18.93 -41.41 55.98
N TRP A 1201 20.12 -41.21 56.57
CA TRP A 1201 20.31 -41.14 58.03
C TRP A 1201 20.05 -39.75 58.63
N TRP A 1202 20.23 -38.67 57.86
CA TRP A 1202 20.06 -37.31 58.40
C TRP A 1202 18.59 -36.95 58.67
N TRP A 1203 17.68 -37.36 57.78
CA TRP A 1203 16.25 -37.03 57.87
C TRP A 1203 15.41 -37.93 58.79
N ARG A 1204 15.94 -39.06 59.28
CA ARG A 1204 15.23 -39.91 60.25
C ARG A 1204 15.51 -39.55 61.71
N SER A 1205 16.69 -38.99 62.02
CA SER A 1205 17.13 -38.80 63.41
C SER A 1205 16.63 -37.53 64.12
N ARG A 1206 15.83 -36.67 63.48
CA ARG A 1206 15.31 -35.43 64.10
C ARG A 1206 13.77 -35.30 64.15
N ARG A 1207 13.01 -36.33 63.77
CA ARG A 1207 11.54 -36.37 63.93
C ARG A 1207 11.04 -37.11 65.18
N GLN A 1208 11.93 -37.65 66.01
CA GLN A 1208 11.60 -38.25 67.32
C GLN A 1208 12.64 -37.90 68.39
N SER A 1209 12.68 -36.65 68.84
CA SER A 1209 13.02 -36.33 70.23
C SER A 1209 12.61 -34.90 70.55
N TRP A 1210 11.44 -34.74 71.17
CA TRP A 1210 11.14 -33.80 72.26
C TRP A 1210 9.69 -34.02 72.75
N SER A 1211 9.38 -35.23 73.22
CA SER A 1211 8.19 -35.55 74.05
C SER A 1211 8.23 -36.97 74.61
N VAL A 1212 9.32 -37.33 75.30
CA VAL A 1212 9.25 -38.31 76.41
C VAL A 1212 9.91 -37.65 77.61
N ARG A 1213 9.09 -37.27 78.59
CA ARG A 1213 9.56 -36.64 79.83
C ARG A 1213 10.26 -37.69 80.69
N LEU A 1214 11.46 -37.39 81.19
CA LEU A 1214 11.95 -38.04 82.40
C LEU A 1214 11.47 -37.24 83.60
N ALA A 1215 10.64 -37.86 84.45
CA ALA A 1215 10.21 -37.28 85.71
C ALA A 1215 10.16 -38.37 86.78
N MET A 1216 11.33 -38.79 87.28
CA MET A 1216 11.47 -39.43 88.60
C MET A 1216 12.85 -39.16 89.21
N SER A 1217 12.85 -38.89 90.52
CA SER A 1217 13.99 -38.85 91.46
C SER A 1217 15.02 -37.71 91.36
N LYS A 1218 14.91 -36.75 92.30
CA LYS A 1218 15.98 -36.11 93.12
C LYS A 1218 17.34 -35.81 92.44
N THR A 1219 17.90 -34.61 92.42
CA THR A 1219 17.73 -33.33 93.18
C THR A 1219 18.73 -32.31 92.55
N THR A 1220 18.72 -30.98 92.71
CA THR A 1220 17.95 -30.04 93.56
C THR A 1220 18.09 -28.60 93.00
N VAL A 1221 17.03 -27.75 93.07
CA VAL A 1221 17.05 -26.25 93.12
C VAL A 1221 17.62 -25.46 91.91
N LEU A 1222 17.04 -24.35 91.42
CA LEU A 1222 15.68 -23.77 91.45
C LEU A 1222 15.67 -22.52 90.54
N ALA A 1223 14.50 -22.11 90.04
CA ALA A 1223 14.19 -20.82 89.39
C ALA A 1223 14.96 -20.47 88.08
N GLY A 1224 14.36 -19.91 87.02
CA GLY A 1224 12.98 -19.51 86.78
C GLY A 1224 12.76 -18.00 86.92
N PHE A 1225 12.60 -17.30 85.79
CA PHE A 1225 11.68 -16.16 85.62
C PHE A 1225 11.57 -15.77 84.14
N GLU A 1226 10.43 -16.11 83.51
CA GLU A 1226 9.84 -15.33 82.43
C GLU A 1226 8.37 -15.11 82.78
N TYR A 1227 7.90 -13.88 82.64
CA TYR A 1227 6.49 -13.52 82.82
C TYR A 1227 6.15 -12.31 81.95
N ALA A 1228 4.95 -12.35 81.35
CA ALA A 1228 4.20 -11.28 80.66
C ALA A 1228 4.19 -11.25 79.11
N ALA A 1229 3.07 -11.76 78.55
CA ALA A 1229 2.26 -11.17 77.47
C ALA A 1229 0.92 -11.95 77.40
N ALA A 1230 -0.19 -11.44 77.95
CA ALA A 1230 -1.21 -10.60 77.28
C ALA A 1230 -1.93 -11.34 76.12
N GLN A 1231 -3.09 -11.96 76.32
CA GLN A 1231 -4.47 -11.42 76.43
C GLN A 1231 -5.22 -11.11 75.10
N MET A 1232 -6.08 -12.06 74.70
CA MET A 1232 -7.52 -11.96 74.31
C MET A 1232 -8.11 -10.90 73.32
N LEU A 1233 -8.84 -11.46 72.32
CA LEU A 1233 -10.21 -11.11 71.82
C LEU A 1233 -10.43 -9.86 70.93
N PRO A 1234 -11.58 -9.72 70.18
CA PRO A 1234 -12.78 -10.60 70.05
C PRO A 1234 -13.35 -10.88 68.61
N LEU A 1235 -14.33 -11.82 68.56
CA LEU A 1235 -15.59 -11.89 67.77
C LEU A 1235 -15.70 -11.41 66.28
N MET A 1236 -16.05 -12.34 65.38
CA MET A 1236 -17.33 -12.45 64.60
C MET A 1236 -17.14 -13.57 63.55
N ASP A 1237 -17.71 -14.76 63.74
CA ASP A 1237 -19.01 -15.21 63.23
C ASP A 1237 -19.22 -15.03 61.71
N THR A 1238 -19.10 -16.15 60.98
CA THR A 1238 -19.75 -16.37 59.68
C THR A 1238 -20.43 -17.74 59.73
N SER A 1239 -21.73 -17.74 59.96
CA SER A 1239 -22.56 -18.93 59.93
C SER A 1239 -22.70 -19.49 58.51
N THR A 1240 -22.67 -20.83 58.39
CA THR A 1240 -23.32 -21.63 57.33
C THR A 1240 -23.00 -21.29 55.85
N ARG A 1241 -22.51 -22.19 54.98
CA ARG A 1241 -22.97 -23.58 54.80
C ARG A 1241 -22.16 -24.29 53.69
N GLU A 1242 -22.03 -25.61 53.81
CA GLU A 1242 -22.02 -26.62 52.71
C GLU A 1242 -21.07 -26.41 51.50
N ALA A 1243 -19.90 -27.05 51.57
CA ALA A 1243 -19.34 -27.78 50.43
C ALA A 1243 -20.22 -29.03 50.14
N PRO A 1244 -20.26 -29.61 48.92
CA PRO A 1244 -19.08 -30.15 48.24
C PRO A 1244 -18.99 -29.94 46.70
N ALA A 1245 -17.88 -30.43 46.14
CA ALA A 1245 -17.55 -30.84 44.75
C ALA A 1245 -18.67 -30.77 43.67
N TRP A 1246 -18.39 -30.57 42.37
CA TRP A 1246 -17.27 -31.03 41.53
C TRP A 1246 -17.09 -30.13 40.27
N MET A 1247 -15.91 -30.23 39.62
CA MET A 1247 -15.50 -29.56 38.35
C MET A 1247 -15.32 -28.02 38.31
N ILE A 1248 -14.07 -27.55 38.48
CA ILE A 1248 -13.48 -26.48 37.65
C ILE A 1248 -12.01 -26.82 37.37
N SER A 1249 -11.64 -26.94 36.09
CA SER A 1249 -10.29 -27.00 35.51
C SER A 1249 -10.52 -27.18 34.00
N LEU A 1250 -10.12 -26.29 33.09
CA LEU A 1250 -8.93 -25.43 33.06
C LEU A 1250 -9.19 -24.23 32.13
N GLY A 1251 -8.24 -23.29 32.08
CA GLY A 1251 -7.93 -22.60 30.83
C GLY A 1251 -8.55 -21.22 30.63
N CYS A 1252 -7.86 -20.22 31.18
CA CYS A 1252 -7.96 -18.83 30.75
C CYS A 1252 -7.95 -18.70 29.22
N ARG A 1253 -8.82 -17.86 28.64
CA ARG A 1253 -8.45 -16.56 28.03
C ARG A 1253 -9.61 -15.91 27.28
N GLY A 1254 -9.79 -14.63 27.56
CA GLY A 1254 -10.66 -13.68 26.86
C GLY A 1254 -10.59 -12.35 27.65
N MET A 1255 -10.60 -11.19 27.01
CA MET A 1255 -10.64 -10.90 25.58
C MET A 1255 -10.16 -9.46 25.37
N ALA A 1256 -9.59 -9.17 24.20
CA ALA A 1256 -9.59 -7.81 23.68
C ALA A 1256 -10.93 -7.54 22.95
N ASP A 1257 -11.07 -6.31 22.46
CA ASP A 1257 -11.79 -5.94 21.24
C ASP A 1257 -13.30 -5.61 21.23
N VAL A 1258 -13.52 -4.40 20.70
CA VAL A 1258 -14.38 -4.07 19.55
C VAL A 1258 -15.83 -4.56 19.59
N LYS A 1259 -16.74 -3.61 19.80
CA LYS A 1259 -18.18 -3.79 19.61
C LYS A 1259 -18.58 -3.62 18.14
N ARG A 1260 -18.89 -4.73 17.46
CA ARG A 1260 -20.21 -5.05 16.83
C ARG A 1260 -20.07 -5.92 15.58
N GLY A 1261 -21.11 -6.74 15.38
CA GLY A 1261 -21.80 -6.76 14.09
C GLY A 1261 -21.28 -7.71 13.02
N VAL A 1262 -21.74 -8.96 13.10
CA VAL A 1262 -22.17 -9.81 11.96
C VAL A 1262 -21.20 -9.93 10.76
N CYS A 1263 -20.57 -11.10 10.67
CA CYS A 1263 -20.20 -11.83 9.45
C CYS A 1263 -19.75 -11.02 8.21
N PHE A 1264 -18.46 -11.08 7.88
CA PHE A 1264 -17.90 -12.30 7.28
C PHE A 1264 -16.43 -12.50 7.66
#